data_AF-A0A812NB78-F1
#
_entry.id   AF-A0A812NB78-F1
#
_cell.length_a   1.000
_cell.length_b   1.000
_cell.length_c   1.000
_cell.angle_alpha   90.00
_cell.angle_beta   90.00
_cell.angle_gamma   90.00
#
_symmetry.space_group_name_H-M   'P 1'
#
loop_
_entity.id
_entity.type
_entity.pdbx_description
1 polymer ?
#
loop_
_entity_poly.entity_id
_entity_poly.type
_entity_poly.pdbx_seq_one_letter_code
_entity_poly.pdbx_strand_id
1 'polypeptide(L)'
;MTTEKTQTRSIADTAFVVAPENPIRIKLIRTDDFDSWLTALDAQASSWVQRQGFVAKPNQWASLDDSAGEMIVVGWDGTDNIASLGSLPLDLPEGDYQLLDAVSDLQVTGWGLGSYQFSRYKQPTRQAARLLIPADNNAASIINICTATCLTRDLINTPAQDMAPSHLEAEVTALAEQFEAQCQITRGDELLDLECGAIHAVGRAADDAPRLIDLTWGDPEHPKVTLVGKGVTFDSGGLDIKPPNAMRWMKKDMGGAANVIGLAYLIMAQALPVRLRVLVPAAENAIAGNAFRPGDVLHTHKGLTVEIDNTDAEGRLLLCDALSIACEDKPELIFDYATLTGAARAAVGAELSAMFCNHDGLAADLHQHGDEIDDPLWRMPLHQGYNFMIESKIADVVNSAASPYAGAITAGLFLQKFVDHDRWVHFDINAFNTRSRPGRPEGGEAMGLRAVYNYLAATYGGLIAAIAQDATSRQVLMLAWMDRTAIERTIEQGQVWYFSRSRNTYWRKGESSGHTQQLKSMAFDCDGDAVLLEVNQTGPACHTDRPHCFYLQVQGQQVVVTSDPVMPEIYFHNTLSGKKELFTPIDPERVTVYVCGPTVYNFVHIGNGRPAVVFDVLTRLLRSIYPHVSYARNVTDIDDKINAAALANGEPIQALADRFTSAYEKDMTTLGVIPPDVAPRATHHIDEIVAMIEELIASGHAYANEGHVLFDVPSDPSYGSLSRRSLEDMLDGARVEVAPYKKDPKDFVLWKPSSKEQPGWPSPWGVGRPGWHIECSAMIRKHLGRSIDIHGGGSDLTFPHHENEAAQSRCANHTPDYVRYWLHNGMLTMGGEKMSKSVGNVHTIHELAEQYSGEVLRYALLAGQYRSPLAWSDDLIQQAQSSLDSLYQALRDKPVDAEETKDFSQLDSSAFPEAVVAALCDDLNTPEALAAMHELAADLQKADNQTAIQSARQRLLAGGWLLGLLAQDAETYFTAAGGELGAGDLSADEIDALVEARNAARANKDFAGADQIRDQLAAAGIELEDLREGTRWRRN
;
A
#
# COMPACT_ATOMS: atom_id res chain seq x y z
N MET A 1 44.63 -27.86 -20.09
CA MET A 1 45.08 -27.60 -18.70
C MET A 1 43.87 -27.70 -17.82
N THR A 2 44.02 -28.31 -16.64
CA THR A 2 42.98 -28.60 -15.65
C THR A 2 42.03 -27.43 -15.42
N THR A 3 40.74 -27.71 -15.53
CA THR A 3 39.59 -26.87 -15.18
C THR A 3 39.57 -26.62 -13.66
N GLU A 4 40.46 -25.77 -13.16
CA GLU A 4 40.12 -24.97 -11.99
C GLU A 4 39.12 -23.92 -12.49
N LYS A 5 37.85 -24.08 -12.09
CA LYS A 5 36.88 -23.00 -12.13
C LYS A 5 37.47 -21.85 -11.31
N THR A 6 38.16 -20.91 -11.95
CA THR A 6 38.39 -19.60 -11.39
C THR A 6 37.00 -19.07 -11.06
N GLN A 7 36.61 -19.07 -9.78
CA GLN A 7 35.40 -18.38 -9.34
C GLN A 7 35.61 -16.91 -9.67
N THR A 8 35.13 -16.47 -10.85
CA THR A 8 34.96 -15.07 -11.17
C THR A 8 34.00 -14.54 -10.11
N ARG A 9 34.50 -13.74 -9.17
CA ARG A 9 33.65 -13.07 -8.19
C ARG A 9 32.69 -12.17 -8.95
N SER A 10 31.40 -12.23 -8.59
CA SER A 10 30.37 -11.42 -9.25
C SER A 10 30.70 -9.94 -9.09
N ILE A 11 30.34 -9.10 -10.07
CA ILE A 11 30.46 -7.64 -9.94
C ILE A 11 29.68 -7.12 -8.72
N ALA A 12 28.63 -7.85 -8.31
CA ALA A 12 27.91 -7.58 -7.07
C ALA A 12 28.83 -7.62 -5.83
N ASP A 13 29.74 -8.60 -5.77
CA ASP A 13 30.62 -8.83 -4.62
C ASP A 13 31.88 -7.96 -4.65
N THR A 14 32.33 -7.58 -5.84
CA THR A 14 33.56 -6.80 -6.04
C THR A 14 33.31 -5.30 -6.05
N ALA A 15 32.10 -4.85 -6.41
CA ALA A 15 31.75 -3.43 -6.48
C ALA A 15 30.88 -2.95 -5.31
N PHE A 16 30.10 -3.84 -4.69
CA PHE A 16 29.09 -3.47 -3.71
C PHE A 16 29.21 -4.29 -2.42
N VAL A 17 28.59 -3.80 -1.35
CA VAL A 17 28.55 -4.45 -0.03
C VAL A 17 27.16 -4.36 0.59
N VAL A 18 26.75 -5.42 1.31
CA VAL A 18 25.51 -5.46 2.08
C VAL A 18 25.87 -5.32 3.56
N ALA A 19 25.38 -4.26 4.21
CA ALA A 19 25.57 -3.99 5.65
C ALA A 19 27.04 -3.95 6.13
N PRO A 20 27.86 -2.99 5.67
CA PRO A 20 29.22 -2.81 6.16
C PRO A 20 29.23 -2.42 7.66
N GLU A 21 30.15 -2.97 8.44
CA GLU A 21 30.22 -2.72 9.90
C GLU A 21 30.59 -1.25 10.23
N ASN A 22 31.48 -0.64 9.45
CA ASN A 22 31.93 0.75 9.62
C ASN A 22 32.29 1.36 8.24
N PRO A 23 31.31 1.73 7.40
CA PRO A 23 31.60 2.29 6.08
C PRO A 23 32.21 3.69 6.20
N ILE A 24 33.19 3.98 5.33
CA ILE A 24 33.73 5.32 5.16
C ILE A 24 32.69 6.17 4.42
N ARG A 25 32.33 7.32 4.99
CA ARG A 25 31.27 8.17 4.42
C ARG A 25 31.78 8.97 3.25
N ILE A 26 31.02 9.06 2.16
CA ILE A 26 31.30 9.88 0.99
C ILE A 26 30.30 11.03 0.94
N LYS A 27 30.80 12.26 0.84
CA LYS A 27 29.99 13.46 0.60
C LYS A 27 30.33 14.11 -0.73
N LEU A 28 29.32 14.38 -1.54
CA LEU A 28 29.44 15.09 -2.81
C LEU A 28 29.41 16.60 -2.57
N ILE A 29 30.40 17.31 -3.10
CA ILE A 29 30.52 18.75 -3.02
C ILE A 29 30.40 19.32 -4.43
N ARG A 30 29.34 20.09 -4.68
CA ARG A 30 29.19 20.79 -5.95
C ARG A 30 30.31 21.80 -6.13
N THR A 31 30.90 21.86 -7.33
CA THR A 31 31.97 22.81 -7.65
C THR A 31 31.56 24.25 -7.36
N ASP A 32 30.32 24.62 -7.67
CA ASP A 32 29.78 25.97 -7.43
C ASP A 32 29.57 26.29 -5.94
N ASP A 33 29.39 25.26 -5.10
CA ASP A 33 29.15 25.42 -3.66
C ASP A 33 30.45 25.35 -2.84
N PHE A 34 31.59 25.07 -3.47
CA PHE A 34 32.86 24.78 -2.79
C PHE A 34 33.29 25.86 -1.80
N ASP A 35 33.30 27.14 -2.21
CA ASP A 35 33.77 28.24 -1.35
C ASP A 35 32.86 28.41 -0.12
N SER A 36 31.54 28.24 -0.32
CA SER A 36 30.55 28.33 0.75
C SER A 36 30.70 27.17 1.74
N TRP A 37 30.90 25.95 1.22
CA TRP A 37 31.12 24.75 2.00
C TRP A 37 32.43 24.83 2.80
N LEU A 38 33.52 25.27 2.17
CA LEU A 38 34.83 25.41 2.79
C LEU A 38 34.84 26.43 3.95
N THR A 39 34.02 27.50 3.82
CA THR A 39 33.87 28.54 4.85
C THR A 39 33.02 28.05 6.04
N ALA A 40 32.14 27.09 5.82
CA ALA A 40 31.30 26.49 6.86
C ALA A 40 32.04 25.45 7.73
N LEU A 41 33.19 24.94 7.26
CA LEU A 41 34.04 24.04 8.04
C LEU A 41 34.76 24.80 9.17
N ASP A 42 35.11 24.07 10.23
CA ASP A 42 36.02 24.64 11.23
C ASP A 42 37.41 24.92 10.64
N ALA A 43 38.20 25.74 11.34
CA ALA A 43 39.49 26.20 10.84
C ALA A 43 40.50 25.06 10.61
N GLN A 44 40.41 23.97 11.36
CA GLN A 44 41.30 22.82 11.23
C GLN A 44 40.92 21.98 10.00
N ALA A 45 39.63 21.67 9.83
CA ALA A 45 39.08 20.97 8.69
C ALA A 45 39.31 21.73 7.38
N SER A 46 39.03 23.04 7.36
CA SER A 46 39.26 23.90 6.18
C SER A 46 40.75 23.92 5.79
N SER A 47 41.66 24.06 6.76
CA SER A 47 43.11 24.01 6.49
C SER A 47 43.56 22.63 5.98
N TRP A 48 42.97 21.54 6.47
CA TRP A 48 43.30 20.18 6.03
C TRP A 48 42.89 19.93 4.57
N VAL A 49 41.66 20.30 4.21
CA VAL A 49 41.15 20.20 2.83
C VAL A 49 42.02 21.03 1.86
N GLN A 50 42.38 22.26 2.25
CA GLN A 50 43.25 23.12 1.44
C GLN A 50 44.66 22.54 1.24
N ARG A 51 45.25 21.89 2.27
CA ARG A 51 46.57 21.25 2.15
C ARG A 51 46.59 20.07 1.18
N GLN A 52 45.45 19.38 1.03
CA GLN A 52 45.27 18.34 0.02
C GLN A 52 45.04 18.90 -1.39
N GLY A 53 44.88 20.23 -1.53
CA GLY A 53 44.64 20.88 -2.82
C GLY A 53 43.25 20.60 -3.39
N PHE A 54 42.29 20.20 -2.55
CA PHE A 54 40.92 19.94 -2.95
C PHE A 54 40.19 21.23 -3.26
N VAL A 55 39.59 21.30 -4.46
CA VAL A 55 38.82 22.45 -4.96
C VAL A 55 37.50 22.01 -5.60
N ALA A 56 36.98 20.86 -5.17
CA ALA A 56 35.75 20.23 -5.67
C ALA A 56 35.65 20.13 -7.20
N LYS A 57 36.76 19.89 -7.89
CA LYS A 57 36.72 19.52 -9.32
C LYS A 57 36.03 18.15 -9.48
N PRO A 58 35.30 17.91 -10.59
CA PRO A 58 34.68 16.61 -10.85
C PRO A 58 35.68 15.46 -10.66
N ASN A 59 35.27 14.43 -9.90
CA ASN A 59 36.07 13.25 -9.56
C ASN A 59 37.31 13.49 -8.69
N GLN A 60 37.61 14.74 -8.31
CA GLN A 60 38.62 15.01 -7.30
C GLN A 60 38.08 14.59 -5.93
N TRP A 61 38.90 13.98 -5.09
CA TRP A 61 38.52 13.65 -3.72
C TRP A 61 39.58 14.07 -2.70
N ALA A 62 39.16 14.22 -1.45
CA ALA A 62 40.05 14.43 -0.31
C ALA A 62 39.50 13.72 0.93
N SER A 63 40.40 13.33 1.84
CA SER A 63 40.00 12.80 3.15
C SER A 63 39.71 13.92 4.14
N LEU A 64 38.72 13.70 4.98
CA LEU A 64 38.30 14.62 6.02
C LEU A 64 37.83 13.79 7.22
N ASP A 65 38.22 14.19 8.42
CA ASP A 65 37.64 13.61 9.63
C ASP A 65 36.65 14.61 10.21
N ASP A 66 35.48 14.11 10.63
CA ASP A 66 34.50 14.90 11.40
C ASP A 66 34.18 14.19 12.74
N SER A 67 33.21 14.72 13.50
CA SER A 67 32.79 14.16 14.79
C SER A 67 32.23 12.73 14.72
N ALA A 68 31.85 12.25 13.53
CA ALA A 68 31.31 10.93 13.27
C ALA A 68 32.31 9.99 12.56
N GLY A 69 33.59 10.41 12.42
CA GLY A 69 34.69 9.56 11.93
C GLY A 69 35.22 9.97 10.56
N GLU A 70 35.88 9.03 9.88
CA GLU A 70 36.48 9.25 8.56
C GLU A 70 35.41 9.55 7.50
N MET A 71 35.71 10.50 6.63
CA MET A 71 34.88 10.93 5.51
C MET A 71 35.76 11.20 4.29
N ILE A 72 35.24 10.91 3.10
CA ILE A 72 35.76 11.35 1.82
C ILE A 72 34.83 12.42 1.27
N VAL A 73 35.39 13.54 0.84
CA VAL A 73 34.66 14.55 0.07
C VAL A 73 35.02 14.41 -1.40
N VAL A 74 34.03 14.42 -2.29
CA VAL A 74 34.20 14.24 -3.74
C VAL A 74 33.63 15.45 -4.45
N GLY A 75 34.41 16.04 -5.37
CA GLY A 75 33.96 17.14 -6.21
C GLY A 75 33.02 16.67 -7.31
N TRP A 76 31.95 17.43 -7.53
CA TRP A 76 30.88 17.12 -8.48
C TRP A 76 30.45 18.39 -9.23
N ASP A 77 30.21 18.30 -10.54
CA ASP A 77 29.74 19.44 -11.34
C ASP A 77 28.21 19.58 -11.38
N GLY A 78 27.47 18.71 -10.69
CA GLY A 78 26.01 18.69 -10.72
C GLY A 78 25.43 17.86 -11.87
N THR A 79 26.26 17.25 -12.72
CA THR A 79 25.79 16.40 -13.81
C THR A 79 25.47 14.99 -13.34
N ASP A 80 24.37 14.42 -13.83
CA ASP A 80 23.95 13.05 -13.54
C ASP A 80 24.43 12.11 -14.67
N ASN A 81 25.56 11.42 -14.46
CA ASN A 81 26.14 10.54 -15.47
C ASN A 81 27.04 9.44 -14.86
N ILE A 82 27.51 8.51 -15.70
CA ILE A 82 28.42 7.43 -15.28
C ILE A 82 29.71 7.98 -14.68
N ALA A 83 30.17 9.13 -15.18
CA ALA A 83 31.43 9.71 -14.76
C ALA A 83 31.36 10.37 -13.38
N SER A 84 30.19 10.58 -12.78
CA SER A 84 30.07 11.24 -11.46
C SER A 84 30.73 10.42 -10.34
N LEU A 85 30.61 9.10 -10.38
CA LEU A 85 31.19 8.19 -9.37
C LEU A 85 32.18 7.18 -9.98
N GLY A 86 32.31 7.13 -11.31
CA GLY A 86 32.98 6.03 -12.00
C GLY A 86 34.50 5.97 -11.88
N SER A 87 35.20 7.01 -11.39
CA SER A 87 36.66 6.90 -11.15
C SER A 87 36.98 6.41 -9.74
N LEU A 88 36.07 6.62 -8.80
CA LEU A 88 36.28 6.41 -7.36
C LEU A 88 36.68 4.98 -6.98
N PRO A 89 36.12 3.90 -7.55
CA PRO A 89 36.40 2.54 -7.09
C PRO A 89 37.88 2.15 -7.10
N LEU A 90 38.65 2.67 -8.06
CA LEU A 90 40.09 2.37 -8.19
C LEU A 90 40.99 3.53 -7.73
N ASP A 91 40.43 4.71 -7.48
CA ASP A 91 41.15 5.90 -6.99
C ASP A 91 41.14 5.99 -5.46
N LEU A 92 40.04 5.59 -4.81
CA LEU A 92 39.91 5.58 -3.35
C LEU A 92 40.73 4.44 -2.73
N PRO A 93 41.09 4.52 -1.43
CA PRO A 93 41.62 3.37 -0.68
C PRO A 93 40.71 2.14 -0.75
N GLU A 94 41.27 0.95 -0.53
CA GLU A 94 40.45 -0.27 -0.39
C GLU A 94 39.59 -0.16 0.88
N GLY A 95 38.29 -0.42 0.76
CA GLY A 95 37.35 -0.30 1.87
C GLY A 95 35.90 -0.31 1.41
N ASP A 96 35.02 -0.21 2.40
CA ASP A 96 33.57 -0.12 2.20
C ASP A 96 33.12 1.32 2.41
N TYR A 97 32.29 1.82 1.51
CA TYR A 97 31.89 3.23 1.46
C TYR A 97 30.37 3.38 1.49
N GLN A 98 29.90 4.51 1.99
CA GLN A 98 28.48 4.90 2.00
C GLN A 98 28.32 6.34 1.53
N LEU A 99 27.41 6.60 0.60
CA LEU A 99 27.07 7.96 0.18
C LEU A 99 26.16 8.64 1.21
N LEU A 100 26.42 9.93 1.46
CA LEU A 100 25.58 10.78 2.31
C LEU A 100 24.55 11.59 1.51
N ASP A 101 24.80 11.80 0.23
CA ASP A 101 23.93 12.56 -0.67
C ASP A 101 23.05 11.60 -1.48
N ALA A 102 21.84 12.06 -1.82
CA ALA A 102 20.96 11.33 -2.73
C ALA A 102 21.56 11.33 -4.15
N VAL A 103 21.63 10.16 -4.77
CA VAL A 103 22.19 9.95 -6.10
C VAL A 103 21.25 9.11 -6.96
N SER A 104 21.37 9.25 -8.28
CA SER A 104 20.59 8.46 -9.23
C SER A 104 21.12 7.02 -9.34
N ASP A 105 20.29 6.12 -9.87
CA ASP A 105 20.72 4.76 -10.25
C ASP A 105 21.85 4.81 -11.31
N LEU A 106 21.87 5.85 -12.15
CA LEU A 106 22.90 6.05 -13.17
C LEU A 106 24.27 6.32 -12.54
N GLN A 107 24.33 7.16 -11.51
CA GLN A 107 25.58 7.45 -10.80
C GLN A 107 26.11 6.22 -10.06
N VAL A 108 25.23 5.47 -9.38
CA VAL A 108 25.62 4.22 -8.70
C VAL A 108 26.06 3.15 -9.70
N THR A 109 25.41 3.06 -10.86
CA THR A 109 25.88 2.25 -11.99
C THR A 109 27.30 2.67 -12.41
N GLY A 110 27.59 3.97 -12.43
CA GLY A 110 28.92 4.50 -12.69
C GLY A 110 29.98 3.93 -11.75
N TRP A 111 29.70 3.88 -10.44
CA TRP A 111 30.57 3.21 -9.46
C TRP A 111 30.77 1.73 -9.82
N GLY A 112 29.69 1.00 -10.08
CA GLY A 112 29.75 -0.42 -10.44
C GLY A 112 30.59 -0.68 -11.70
N LEU A 113 30.47 0.15 -12.74
CA LEU A 113 31.26 0.02 -13.96
C LEU A 113 32.73 0.45 -13.77
N GLY A 114 33.00 1.35 -12.82
CA GLY A 114 34.34 1.83 -12.47
C GLY A 114 35.18 0.84 -11.67
N SER A 115 34.55 -0.15 -11.03
CA SER A 115 35.24 -1.20 -10.28
C SER A 115 35.76 -2.34 -11.16
N TYR A 116 35.35 -2.38 -12.43
CA TYR A 116 35.71 -3.46 -13.36
C TYR A 116 37.22 -3.59 -13.56
N GLN A 117 37.74 -4.81 -13.40
CA GLN A 117 39.11 -5.18 -13.68
C GLN A 117 39.17 -6.52 -14.43
N PHE A 118 39.74 -6.51 -15.64
CA PHE A 118 39.94 -7.75 -16.40
C PHE A 118 41.11 -8.57 -15.83
N SER A 119 40.80 -9.60 -15.04
CA SER A 119 41.77 -10.33 -14.22
C SER A 119 42.08 -11.76 -14.69
N ARG A 120 41.52 -12.20 -15.85
CA ARG A 120 41.66 -13.56 -16.38
C ARG A 120 43.11 -14.02 -16.58
N TYR A 121 43.99 -13.11 -17.03
CA TYR A 121 45.39 -13.43 -17.36
C TYR A 121 46.42 -12.83 -16.38
N LYS A 122 46.00 -11.87 -15.56
CA LYS A 122 46.87 -11.18 -14.62
C LYS A 122 46.05 -10.79 -13.40
N GLN A 123 46.48 -11.25 -12.23
CA GLN A 123 45.83 -10.90 -10.97
C GLN A 123 45.95 -9.39 -10.70
N PRO A 124 44.88 -8.74 -10.21
CA PRO A 124 44.92 -7.32 -9.90
C PRO A 124 45.86 -7.08 -8.71
N THR A 125 46.54 -5.93 -8.70
CA THR A 125 47.47 -5.56 -7.62
C THR A 125 46.77 -4.98 -6.40
N ARG A 126 45.50 -4.60 -6.55
CA ARG A 126 44.61 -4.05 -5.52
C ARG A 126 43.17 -4.40 -5.83
N GLN A 127 42.31 -4.46 -4.83
CA GLN A 127 40.86 -4.55 -4.98
C GLN A 127 40.26 -3.16 -5.23
N ALA A 128 39.07 -3.13 -5.82
CA ALA A 128 38.25 -1.94 -5.89
C ALA A 128 37.62 -1.63 -4.53
N ALA A 129 37.40 -0.35 -4.25
CA ALA A 129 36.52 0.09 -3.17
C ALA A 129 35.08 -0.37 -3.44
N ARG A 130 34.35 -0.73 -2.38
CA ARG A 130 32.97 -1.20 -2.47
C ARG A 130 32.00 -0.16 -1.95
N LEU A 131 30.83 -0.08 -2.57
CA LEU A 131 29.77 0.86 -2.18
C LEU A 131 28.58 0.14 -1.57
N LEU A 132 28.08 0.65 -0.44
CA LEU A 132 26.74 0.34 0.03
C LEU A 132 25.74 1.06 -0.89
N ILE A 133 24.96 0.30 -1.66
CA ILE A 133 23.92 0.85 -2.52
C ILE A 133 22.88 1.56 -1.64
N PRO A 134 22.55 2.84 -1.88
CA PRO A 134 21.54 3.54 -1.08
C PRO A 134 20.17 2.87 -1.19
N ALA A 135 19.37 2.96 -0.12
CA ALA A 135 18.09 2.25 -0.02
C ALA A 135 17.06 2.66 -1.07
N ASP A 136 17.13 3.90 -1.56
CA ASP A 136 16.21 4.45 -2.56
C ASP A 136 16.59 4.05 -4.01
N ASN A 137 17.75 3.40 -4.21
CA ASN A 137 18.24 2.97 -5.51
C ASN A 137 17.86 1.52 -5.82
N ASN A 138 17.62 1.20 -7.09
CA ASN A 138 17.25 -0.15 -7.50
C ASN A 138 18.49 -1.06 -7.61
N ALA A 139 18.89 -1.65 -6.48
CA ALA A 139 20.07 -2.51 -6.38
C ALA A 139 20.09 -3.65 -7.42
N ALA A 140 18.96 -4.33 -7.63
CA ALA A 140 18.87 -5.45 -8.57
C ALA A 140 19.11 -4.99 -10.02
N SER A 141 18.47 -3.89 -10.44
CA SER A 141 18.66 -3.32 -11.78
C SER A 141 20.10 -2.86 -12.00
N ILE A 142 20.68 -2.12 -11.04
CA ILE A 142 22.06 -1.64 -11.10
C ILE A 142 23.05 -2.80 -11.25
N ILE A 143 22.91 -3.85 -10.42
CA ILE A 143 23.78 -5.03 -10.47
C ILE A 143 23.65 -5.74 -11.82
N ASN A 144 22.43 -5.90 -12.33
CA ASN A 144 22.20 -6.55 -13.62
C ASN A 144 22.80 -5.75 -14.79
N ILE A 145 22.66 -4.43 -14.80
CA ILE A 145 23.26 -3.54 -15.82
C ILE A 145 24.80 -3.63 -15.76
N CYS A 146 25.37 -3.59 -14.55
CA CYS A 146 26.81 -3.76 -14.36
C CYS A 146 27.29 -5.13 -14.84
N THR A 147 26.53 -6.19 -14.56
CA THR A 147 26.87 -7.56 -14.96
C THR A 147 26.85 -7.71 -16.47
N ALA A 148 25.80 -7.24 -17.14
CA ALA A 148 25.68 -7.25 -18.60
C ALA A 148 26.85 -6.52 -19.28
N THR A 149 27.21 -5.35 -18.74
CA THR A 149 28.33 -4.55 -19.25
C THR A 149 29.66 -5.26 -19.02
N CYS A 150 29.91 -5.79 -17.82
CA CYS A 150 31.15 -6.51 -17.51
C CYS A 150 31.30 -7.79 -18.35
N LEU A 151 30.22 -8.54 -18.55
CA LEU A 151 30.18 -9.71 -19.45
C LEU A 151 30.62 -9.31 -20.86
N THR A 152 30.04 -8.23 -21.40
CA THR A 152 30.42 -7.69 -22.71
C THR A 152 31.91 -7.34 -22.77
N ARG A 153 32.43 -6.67 -21.73
CA ARG A 153 33.86 -6.32 -21.62
C ARG A 153 34.76 -7.55 -21.57
N ASP A 154 34.40 -8.56 -20.79
CA ASP A 154 35.18 -9.80 -20.62
C ASP A 154 35.28 -10.60 -21.92
N LEU A 155 34.17 -10.73 -22.65
CA LEU A 155 34.15 -11.42 -23.94
C LEU A 155 35.09 -10.73 -24.95
N ILE A 156 35.04 -9.40 -25.03
CA ILE A 156 35.89 -8.60 -25.94
C ILE A 156 37.37 -8.59 -25.49
N ASN A 157 37.61 -8.54 -24.18
CA ASN A 157 38.96 -8.48 -23.63
C ASN A 157 39.69 -9.83 -23.71
N THR A 158 38.97 -10.94 -23.77
CA THR A 158 39.54 -12.28 -23.93
C THR A 158 40.27 -12.36 -25.28
N PRO A 159 41.59 -12.67 -25.30
CA PRO A 159 42.32 -12.97 -26.52
C PRO A 159 41.61 -14.02 -27.38
N ALA A 160 41.64 -13.84 -28.70
CA ALA A 160 40.94 -14.71 -29.65
C ALA A 160 41.28 -16.20 -29.52
N GLN A 161 42.51 -16.54 -29.12
CA GLN A 161 42.93 -17.92 -28.86
C GLN A 161 42.06 -18.63 -27.81
N ASP A 162 41.51 -17.89 -26.86
CA ASP A 162 40.64 -18.38 -25.79
C ASP A 162 39.17 -17.90 -25.95
N MET A 163 38.86 -17.33 -27.12
CA MET A 163 37.53 -16.84 -27.50
C MET A 163 37.24 -17.14 -28.99
N ALA A 164 37.71 -18.29 -29.49
CA ALA A 164 37.35 -18.80 -30.81
C ALA A 164 35.83 -19.06 -30.95
N PRO A 165 35.29 -19.31 -32.15
CA PRO A 165 33.85 -19.49 -32.34
C PRO A 165 33.21 -20.55 -31.41
N SER A 166 33.91 -21.65 -31.13
CA SER A 166 33.51 -22.67 -30.15
C SER A 166 33.47 -22.20 -28.70
N HIS A 167 34.34 -21.27 -28.31
CA HIS A 167 34.32 -20.67 -26.98
C HIS A 167 33.16 -19.68 -26.85
N LEU A 168 32.92 -18.87 -27.88
CA LEU A 168 31.77 -17.96 -27.90
C LEU A 168 30.44 -18.74 -27.86
N GLU A 169 30.35 -19.87 -28.56
CA GLU A 169 29.25 -20.83 -28.44
C GLU A 169 29.07 -21.33 -27.00
N ALA A 170 30.15 -21.66 -26.29
CA ALA A 170 30.08 -22.11 -24.90
C ALA A 170 29.55 -21.02 -23.96
N GLU A 171 29.92 -19.75 -24.18
CA GLU A 171 29.42 -18.61 -23.40
C GLU A 171 27.91 -18.39 -23.62
N VAL A 172 27.43 -18.48 -24.87
CA VAL A 172 25.99 -18.37 -25.17
C VAL A 172 25.21 -19.56 -24.63
N THR A 173 25.79 -20.77 -24.69
CA THR A 173 25.16 -21.98 -24.14
C THR A 173 25.06 -21.91 -22.62
N ALA A 174 26.11 -21.44 -21.94
CA ALA A 174 26.08 -21.22 -20.49
C ALA A 174 25.03 -20.16 -20.09
N LEU A 175 24.91 -19.09 -20.89
CA LEU A 175 23.86 -18.09 -20.70
C LEU A 175 22.46 -18.72 -20.88
N ALA A 176 22.27 -19.56 -21.90
CA ALA A 176 21.00 -20.24 -22.13
C ALA A 176 20.64 -21.18 -20.97
N GLU A 177 21.60 -21.97 -20.48
CA GLU A 177 21.43 -22.83 -19.31
C GLU A 177 21.05 -22.03 -18.06
N GLN A 178 21.68 -20.88 -17.83
CA GLN A 178 21.41 -20.02 -16.68
C GLN A 178 19.94 -19.54 -16.64
N PHE A 179 19.35 -19.25 -17.79
CA PHE A 179 18.00 -18.68 -17.90
C PHE A 179 16.95 -19.65 -18.45
N GLU A 180 17.30 -20.94 -18.53
CA GLU A 180 16.44 -21.98 -19.11
C GLU A 180 15.97 -21.67 -20.54
N ALA A 181 16.81 -20.96 -21.31
CA ALA A 181 16.57 -20.66 -22.72
C ALA A 181 16.87 -21.88 -23.61
N GLN A 182 16.26 -21.91 -24.79
CA GLN A 182 16.60 -22.88 -25.82
C GLN A 182 17.77 -22.35 -26.64
N CYS A 183 18.75 -23.20 -26.96
CA CYS A 183 19.90 -22.82 -27.79
C CYS A 183 20.15 -23.90 -28.85
N GLN A 184 20.11 -23.52 -30.12
CA GLN A 184 20.39 -24.37 -31.26
C GLN A 184 21.67 -23.89 -31.96
N ILE A 185 22.55 -24.83 -32.30
CA ILE A 185 23.82 -24.55 -32.97
C ILE A 185 23.88 -25.26 -34.31
N THR A 186 24.23 -24.54 -35.36
CA THR A 186 24.52 -25.09 -36.70
C THR A 186 26.00 -24.89 -37.01
N ARG A 187 26.76 -25.97 -37.26
CA ARG A 187 28.23 -25.92 -37.31
C ARG A 187 28.82 -26.29 -38.66
N GLY A 188 29.85 -25.57 -39.10
CA GLY A 188 30.65 -25.91 -40.27
C GLY A 188 29.78 -26.12 -41.51
N ASP A 189 29.93 -27.27 -42.16
CA ASP A 189 29.21 -27.60 -43.39
C ASP A 189 27.68 -27.68 -43.22
N GLU A 190 27.15 -27.88 -42.00
CA GLU A 190 25.71 -27.86 -41.72
C GLU A 190 25.08 -26.48 -42.05
N LEU A 191 25.88 -25.40 -42.07
CA LEU A 191 25.42 -24.08 -42.48
C LEU A 191 24.95 -24.06 -43.94
N LEU A 192 25.50 -24.92 -44.79
CA LEU A 192 25.11 -25.02 -46.19
C LEU A 192 23.70 -25.61 -46.34
N ASP A 193 23.27 -26.45 -45.41
CA ASP A 193 21.90 -27.01 -45.38
C ASP A 193 20.86 -25.93 -45.02
N LEU A 194 21.27 -24.86 -44.33
CA LEU A 194 20.48 -23.66 -44.06
C LEU A 194 20.69 -22.55 -45.09
N GLU A 195 21.32 -22.85 -46.23
CA GLU A 195 21.65 -21.86 -47.27
C GLU A 195 22.51 -20.67 -46.75
N CYS A 196 23.20 -20.85 -45.61
CA CYS A 196 24.08 -19.85 -44.99
C CYS A 196 25.49 -19.88 -45.59
N GLY A 197 25.55 -19.74 -46.92
CA GLY A 197 26.79 -19.82 -47.69
C GLY A 197 27.78 -18.71 -47.36
N ALA A 198 27.32 -17.55 -46.87
CA ALA A 198 28.18 -16.43 -46.53
C ALA A 198 28.88 -16.64 -45.18
N ILE A 199 28.16 -17.11 -44.15
CA ILE A 199 28.77 -17.49 -42.86
C ILE A 199 29.82 -18.60 -43.05
N HIS A 200 29.47 -19.64 -43.82
CA HIS A 200 30.39 -20.75 -44.14
C HIS A 200 31.66 -20.25 -44.84
N ALA A 201 31.50 -19.47 -45.90
CA ALA A 201 32.62 -19.02 -46.73
C ALA A 201 33.64 -18.16 -45.97
N VAL A 202 33.17 -17.30 -45.05
CA VAL A 202 34.06 -16.46 -44.25
C VAL A 202 34.90 -17.29 -43.27
N GLY A 203 34.28 -18.22 -42.54
CA GLY A 203 34.98 -18.96 -41.48
C GLY A 203 35.68 -20.24 -41.91
N ARG A 204 35.41 -20.78 -43.11
CA ARG A 204 35.94 -22.10 -43.53
C ARG A 204 37.47 -22.21 -43.53
N ALA A 205 38.17 -21.08 -43.53
CA ALA A 205 39.63 -21.03 -43.54
C ALA A 205 40.27 -21.28 -42.16
N ALA A 206 39.51 -21.09 -41.08
CA ALA A 206 39.99 -21.26 -39.72
C ALA A 206 39.93 -22.73 -39.27
N ASP A 207 40.79 -23.09 -38.31
CA ASP A 207 40.78 -24.43 -37.69
C ASP A 207 39.49 -24.67 -36.87
N ASP A 208 38.96 -23.62 -36.23
CA ASP A 208 37.71 -23.66 -35.48
C ASP A 208 36.55 -23.26 -36.41
N ALA A 209 35.66 -24.20 -36.69
CA ALA A 209 34.66 -24.07 -37.76
C ALA A 209 33.70 -22.86 -37.57
N PRO A 210 33.19 -22.24 -38.64
CA PRO A 210 32.11 -21.26 -38.50
C PRO A 210 30.84 -21.91 -37.94
N ARG A 211 29.97 -21.11 -37.34
CA ARG A 211 28.69 -21.57 -36.81
C ARG A 211 27.66 -20.46 -36.70
N LEU A 212 26.40 -20.85 -36.66
CA LEU A 212 25.28 -19.99 -36.27
C LEU A 212 24.75 -20.47 -34.93
N ILE A 213 24.74 -19.59 -33.94
CA ILE A 213 24.19 -19.82 -32.61
C ILE A 213 22.83 -19.12 -32.54
N ASP A 214 21.77 -19.86 -32.22
CA ASP A 214 20.38 -19.39 -32.18
C ASP A 214 19.75 -19.68 -30.81
N LEU A 215 19.63 -18.63 -29.99
CA LEU A 215 19.05 -18.71 -28.65
C LEU A 215 17.64 -18.13 -28.66
N THR A 216 16.67 -18.82 -28.06
CA THR A 216 15.31 -18.31 -27.85
C THR A 216 14.87 -18.43 -26.39
N TRP A 217 14.19 -17.39 -25.89
CA TRP A 217 13.76 -17.28 -24.50
C TRP A 217 12.43 -16.53 -24.38
N GLY A 218 11.67 -16.80 -23.31
CA GLY A 218 10.43 -16.10 -22.99
C GLY A 218 9.18 -16.73 -23.59
N ASP A 219 8.02 -16.21 -23.19
CA ASP A 219 6.70 -16.71 -23.59
C ASP A 219 6.51 -16.57 -25.12
N PRO A 220 6.11 -17.64 -25.84
CA PRO A 220 5.80 -17.58 -27.26
C PRO A 220 4.72 -16.54 -27.66
N GLU A 221 3.83 -16.16 -26.75
CA GLU A 221 2.75 -15.20 -26.99
C GLU A 221 3.20 -13.73 -26.81
N HIS A 222 4.38 -13.50 -26.22
CA HIS A 222 4.91 -12.14 -26.05
C HIS A 222 5.44 -11.54 -27.36
N PRO A 223 5.53 -10.19 -27.46
CA PRO A 223 6.15 -9.50 -28.58
C PRO A 223 7.54 -10.03 -28.93
N LYS A 224 7.76 -10.36 -30.20
CA LYS A 224 9.03 -10.94 -30.66
C LYS A 224 10.08 -9.86 -30.85
N VAL A 225 11.20 -9.97 -30.15
CA VAL A 225 12.38 -9.10 -30.31
C VAL A 225 13.57 -9.95 -30.70
N THR A 226 14.20 -9.65 -31.84
CA THR A 226 15.36 -10.38 -32.33
C THR A 226 16.63 -9.53 -32.25
N LEU A 227 17.67 -10.08 -31.64
CA LEU A 227 19.01 -9.49 -31.56
C LEU A 227 19.97 -10.27 -32.46
N VAL A 228 20.76 -9.60 -33.28
CA VAL A 228 21.73 -10.22 -34.18
C VAL A 228 23.13 -9.64 -33.93
N GLY A 229 24.13 -10.48 -33.69
CA GLY A 229 25.47 -10.01 -33.31
C GLY A 229 26.58 -10.55 -34.19
N LYS A 230 27.37 -9.67 -34.83
CA LYS A 230 28.59 -10.06 -35.56
C LYS A 230 29.57 -10.75 -34.61
N GLY A 231 29.82 -12.05 -34.82
CA GLY A 231 30.71 -12.87 -34.00
C GLY A 231 32.04 -13.21 -34.67
N VAL A 232 32.71 -12.25 -35.31
CA VAL A 232 34.04 -12.50 -35.88
C VAL A 232 35.09 -12.51 -34.76
N THR A 233 35.45 -13.69 -34.27
CA THR A 233 36.29 -13.84 -33.06
C THR A 233 37.73 -13.40 -33.26
N PHE A 234 38.20 -13.46 -34.50
CA PHE A 234 39.44 -12.81 -34.94
C PHE A 234 39.33 -12.48 -36.42
N ASP A 235 39.82 -11.29 -36.78
CA ASP A 235 39.79 -10.80 -38.15
C ASP A 235 41.19 -10.43 -38.64
N SER A 236 41.78 -11.29 -39.47
CA SER A 236 43.02 -10.95 -40.17
C SER A 236 42.79 -10.13 -41.44
N GLY A 237 41.54 -10.01 -41.88
CA GLY A 237 41.10 -9.51 -43.17
C GLY A 237 41.05 -10.55 -44.29
N GLY A 238 41.31 -11.82 -43.99
CA GLY A 238 41.43 -12.85 -45.03
C GLY A 238 42.58 -12.55 -46.00
N LEU A 239 42.37 -12.81 -47.30
CA LEU A 239 43.41 -12.59 -48.32
C LEU A 239 43.73 -11.12 -48.55
N ASP A 240 42.77 -10.21 -48.34
CA ASP A 240 42.95 -8.76 -48.24
C ASP A 240 43.48 -8.37 -46.84
N ILE A 241 44.67 -8.88 -46.52
CA ILE A 241 45.24 -8.85 -45.17
C ILE A 241 45.36 -7.43 -44.58
N LYS A 242 44.96 -7.31 -43.31
CA LYS A 242 45.15 -6.08 -42.53
C LYS A 242 46.63 -5.78 -42.23
N PRO A 243 47.03 -4.50 -42.18
CA PRO A 243 48.32 -4.12 -41.62
C PRO A 243 48.43 -4.50 -40.12
N PRO A 244 49.65 -4.77 -39.59
CA PRO A 244 49.84 -5.25 -38.22
C PRO A 244 49.19 -4.38 -37.13
N ASN A 245 49.25 -3.05 -37.27
CA ASN A 245 48.66 -2.12 -36.30
C ASN A 245 47.13 -2.17 -36.27
N ALA A 246 46.50 -2.45 -37.42
CA ALA A 246 45.05 -2.63 -37.50
C ALA A 246 44.67 -4.01 -36.95
N MET A 247 45.45 -5.06 -37.26
CA MET A 247 45.18 -6.43 -36.82
C MET A 247 45.34 -6.65 -35.31
N ARG A 248 46.23 -5.90 -34.64
CA ARG A 248 46.54 -6.05 -33.20
C ARG A 248 45.32 -6.11 -32.28
N TRP A 249 44.25 -5.40 -32.62
CA TRP A 249 43.06 -5.28 -31.79
C TRP A 249 41.90 -6.17 -32.24
N MET A 250 42.06 -6.98 -33.29
CA MET A 250 40.96 -7.69 -33.96
C MET A 250 40.36 -8.85 -33.18
N LYS A 251 40.85 -9.14 -31.97
CA LYS A 251 40.08 -9.92 -30.97
C LYS A 251 38.71 -9.27 -30.66
N LYS A 252 38.61 -7.94 -30.82
CA LYS A 252 37.39 -7.19 -30.52
C LYS A 252 36.31 -7.33 -31.59
N ASP A 253 36.60 -8.01 -32.69
CA ASP A 253 35.73 -7.98 -33.87
C ASP A 253 34.46 -8.85 -33.73
N MET A 254 34.34 -9.51 -32.58
CA MET A 254 33.15 -10.14 -32.03
C MET A 254 32.39 -9.23 -31.06
N GLY A 255 32.74 -7.93 -31.01
CA GLY A 255 32.12 -6.96 -30.11
C GLY A 255 30.62 -6.78 -30.37
N GLY A 256 30.18 -7.00 -31.61
CA GLY A 256 28.76 -7.06 -31.94
C GLY A 256 28.04 -8.20 -31.22
N ALA A 257 28.57 -9.42 -31.33
CA ALA A 257 28.11 -10.59 -30.58
C ALA A 257 28.15 -10.35 -29.06
N ALA A 258 29.24 -9.80 -28.53
CA ALA A 258 29.35 -9.51 -27.10
C ALA A 258 28.25 -8.56 -26.59
N ASN A 259 27.92 -7.51 -27.36
CA ASN A 259 26.87 -6.57 -26.98
C ASN A 259 25.48 -7.21 -27.00
N VAL A 260 25.15 -8.04 -28.00
CA VAL A 260 23.85 -8.74 -28.00
C VAL A 260 23.76 -9.80 -26.91
N ILE A 261 24.88 -10.46 -26.55
CA ILE A 261 24.93 -11.43 -25.45
C ILE A 261 24.71 -10.70 -24.10
N GLY A 262 25.37 -9.56 -23.89
CA GLY A 262 25.13 -8.73 -22.71
C GLY A 262 23.70 -8.18 -22.64
N LEU A 263 23.15 -7.73 -23.77
CA LEU A 263 21.76 -7.27 -23.85
C LEU A 263 20.77 -8.40 -23.56
N ALA A 264 21.01 -9.59 -24.10
CA ALA A 264 20.21 -10.78 -23.84
C ALA A 264 20.23 -11.17 -22.37
N TYR A 265 21.41 -11.17 -21.73
CA TYR A 265 21.51 -11.33 -20.28
C TYR A 265 20.61 -10.35 -19.55
N LEU A 266 20.64 -9.07 -19.91
CA LEU A 266 19.90 -8.03 -19.20
C LEU A 266 18.38 -8.18 -19.36
N ILE A 267 17.92 -8.50 -20.58
CA ILE A 267 16.51 -8.80 -20.88
C ILE A 267 16.01 -9.98 -20.04
N MET A 268 16.77 -11.09 -20.02
CA MET A 268 16.39 -12.31 -19.29
C MET A 268 16.48 -12.12 -17.78
N ALA A 269 17.54 -11.47 -17.27
CA ALA A 269 17.75 -11.22 -15.84
C ALA A 269 16.70 -10.29 -15.23
N GLN A 270 16.11 -9.40 -16.03
CA GLN A 270 15.00 -8.54 -15.60
C GLN A 270 13.62 -9.05 -16.06
N ALA A 271 13.56 -10.25 -16.63
CA ALA A 271 12.34 -10.94 -17.02
C ALA A 271 11.38 -10.10 -17.89
N LEU A 272 11.92 -9.32 -18.83
CA LEU A 272 11.12 -8.46 -19.70
C LEU A 272 10.11 -9.30 -20.52
N PRO A 273 8.83 -8.89 -20.67
CA PRO A 273 7.80 -9.70 -21.30
C PRO A 273 7.90 -9.62 -22.84
N VAL A 274 8.97 -10.18 -23.37
CA VAL A 274 9.25 -10.32 -24.81
C VAL A 274 9.57 -11.78 -25.13
N ARG A 275 9.27 -12.18 -26.37
CA ARG A 275 9.80 -13.40 -26.96
C ARG A 275 11.16 -13.07 -27.58
N LEU A 276 12.23 -13.30 -26.82
CA LEU A 276 13.59 -12.98 -27.24
C LEU A 276 14.13 -14.06 -28.19
N ARG A 277 14.75 -13.65 -29.30
CA ARG A 277 15.62 -14.48 -30.14
C ARG A 277 16.98 -13.79 -30.29
N VAL A 278 18.07 -14.54 -30.19
CA VAL A 278 19.44 -14.04 -30.33
C VAL A 278 20.18 -14.89 -31.36
N LEU A 279 20.63 -14.25 -32.44
CA LEU A 279 21.38 -14.89 -33.52
C LEU A 279 22.82 -14.39 -33.53
N VAL A 280 23.77 -15.29 -33.32
CA VAL A 280 25.20 -15.00 -33.36
C VAL A 280 25.86 -15.84 -34.46
N PRO A 281 26.04 -15.31 -35.68
CA PRO A 281 26.95 -15.90 -36.65
C PRO A 281 28.39 -15.71 -36.12
N ALA A 282 29.06 -16.81 -35.81
CA ALA A 282 30.42 -16.82 -35.26
C ALA A 282 31.42 -17.48 -36.22
N ALA A 283 32.53 -16.80 -36.49
CA ALA A 283 33.59 -17.26 -37.38
C ALA A 283 34.92 -16.60 -37.05
N GLU A 284 36.01 -17.16 -37.56
CA GLU A 284 37.30 -16.48 -37.65
C GLU A 284 37.64 -16.22 -39.13
N ASN A 285 37.96 -14.98 -39.48
CA ASN A 285 38.35 -14.60 -40.84
C ASN A 285 39.86 -14.83 -41.00
N ALA A 286 40.22 -16.06 -41.39
CA ALA A 286 41.60 -16.53 -41.42
C ALA A 286 42.24 -16.55 -42.81
N ILE A 287 43.58 -16.60 -42.84
CA ILE A 287 44.38 -16.78 -44.06
C ILE A 287 44.77 -18.24 -44.19
N ALA A 288 44.18 -18.92 -45.17
CA ALA A 288 44.54 -20.28 -45.53
C ALA A 288 44.30 -20.54 -47.03
N GLY A 289 44.77 -21.68 -47.54
CA GLY A 289 44.62 -22.02 -48.96
C GLY A 289 43.17 -22.16 -49.44
N ASN A 290 42.25 -22.45 -48.51
CA ASN A 290 40.81 -22.57 -48.73
C ASN A 290 40.03 -21.28 -48.39
N ALA A 291 40.68 -20.15 -48.07
CA ALA A 291 39.99 -18.87 -47.87
C ALA A 291 39.17 -18.46 -49.10
N PHE A 292 38.07 -17.75 -48.87
CA PHE A 292 37.32 -17.06 -49.92
C PHE A 292 38.13 -15.89 -50.48
N ARG A 293 37.84 -15.47 -51.71
CA ARG A 293 38.73 -14.64 -52.53
C ARG A 293 38.01 -13.43 -53.10
N PRO A 294 38.73 -12.33 -53.39
CA PRO A 294 38.23 -11.30 -54.29
C PRO A 294 37.78 -11.90 -55.63
N GLY A 295 36.58 -11.57 -56.06
CA GLY A 295 35.90 -12.10 -57.25
C GLY A 295 35.10 -13.39 -57.03
N ASP A 296 35.18 -14.03 -55.84
CA ASP A 296 34.25 -15.11 -55.51
C ASP A 296 32.80 -14.54 -55.45
N VAL A 297 31.83 -15.38 -55.80
CA VAL A 297 30.39 -15.06 -55.65
C VAL A 297 29.81 -16.00 -54.60
N LEU A 298 29.28 -15.43 -53.53
CA LEU A 298 28.68 -16.18 -52.43
C LEU A 298 27.16 -16.24 -52.57
N HIS A 299 26.59 -17.39 -52.24
CA HIS A 299 25.15 -17.54 -52.06
C HIS A 299 24.79 -17.21 -50.61
N THR A 300 23.65 -16.56 -50.43
CA THR A 300 23.13 -16.15 -49.12
C THR A 300 21.79 -16.82 -48.86
N HIS A 301 21.39 -16.86 -47.59
CA HIS A 301 20.11 -17.41 -47.15
C HIS A 301 18.91 -16.71 -47.79
N LYS A 302 19.02 -15.42 -48.12
CA LYS A 302 17.95 -14.68 -48.84
C LYS A 302 17.79 -15.09 -50.31
N GLY A 303 18.72 -15.89 -50.83
CA GLY A 303 18.82 -16.22 -52.25
C GLY A 303 19.49 -15.14 -53.12
N LEU A 304 19.95 -14.04 -52.52
CA LEU A 304 20.78 -13.05 -53.22
C LEU A 304 22.22 -13.56 -53.35
N THR A 305 22.89 -13.14 -54.41
CA THR A 305 24.31 -13.41 -54.64
C THR A 305 25.18 -12.20 -54.31
N VAL A 306 26.32 -12.44 -53.66
CA VAL A 306 27.25 -11.38 -53.24
C VAL A 306 28.61 -11.59 -53.89
N GLU A 307 29.05 -10.65 -54.72
CA GLU A 307 30.42 -10.59 -55.23
C GLU A 307 31.35 -10.04 -54.13
N ILE A 308 32.48 -10.71 -53.93
CA ILE A 308 33.50 -10.29 -52.97
C ILE A 308 34.47 -9.34 -53.64
N ASP A 309 34.44 -8.07 -53.26
CA ASP A 309 35.45 -7.10 -53.63
C ASP A 309 36.59 -7.05 -52.61
N ASN A 310 36.25 -7.18 -51.32
CA ASN A 310 37.20 -7.11 -50.21
C ASN A 310 36.89 -8.17 -49.15
N THR A 311 37.83 -9.08 -48.88
CA THR A 311 37.67 -10.12 -47.85
C THR A 311 37.74 -9.59 -46.42
N ASP A 312 38.16 -8.34 -46.23
CA ASP A 312 38.15 -7.58 -44.96
C ASP A 312 36.81 -6.88 -44.68
N ALA A 313 35.83 -7.05 -45.58
CA ALA A 313 34.46 -6.62 -45.41
C ALA A 313 33.54 -7.84 -45.15
N GLU A 314 34.00 -8.74 -44.29
CA GLU A 314 33.39 -10.04 -44.00
C GLU A 314 32.21 -9.96 -43.01
N GLY A 315 32.24 -9.02 -42.07
CA GLY A 315 31.25 -8.96 -40.99
C GLY A 315 29.82 -8.81 -41.52
N ARG A 316 29.64 -8.08 -42.62
CA ARG A 316 28.34 -7.91 -43.26
C ARG A 316 27.88 -9.18 -43.98
N LEU A 317 28.81 -10.02 -44.41
CA LEU A 317 28.52 -11.33 -45.01
C LEU A 317 27.96 -12.28 -43.95
N LEU A 318 28.50 -12.28 -42.73
CA LEU A 318 27.93 -13.06 -41.63
C LEU A 318 26.51 -12.57 -41.28
N LEU A 319 26.35 -11.26 -41.16
CA LEU A 319 25.09 -10.65 -40.77
C LEU A 319 24.00 -10.80 -41.84
N CYS A 320 24.35 -10.86 -43.13
CA CYS A 320 23.33 -10.94 -44.18
C CYS A 320 22.49 -12.23 -44.09
N ASP A 321 23.13 -13.37 -43.81
CA ASP A 321 22.43 -14.64 -43.59
C ASP A 321 21.61 -14.58 -42.30
N ALA A 322 22.22 -14.13 -41.19
CA ALA A 322 21.54 -14.07 -39.89
C ALA A 322 20.35 -13.09 -39.85
N LEU A 323 20.46 -11.92 -40.49
CA LEU A 323 19.36 -10.95 -40.62
C LEU A 323 18.22 -11.49 -41.50
N SER A 324 18.56 -12.26 -42.53
CA SER A 324 17.54 -12.90 -43.38
C SER A 324 16.74 -13.93 -42.58
N ILE A 325 17.44 -14.77 -41.81
CA ILE A 325 16.81 -15.73 -40.87
C ILE A 325 15.97 -15.01 -39.80
N ALA A 326 16.47 -13.89 -39.26
CA ALA A 326 15.72 -13.10 -38.29
C ALA A 326 14.37 -12.62 -38.83
N CYS A 327 14.29 -12.28 -40.11
CA CYS A 327 13.06 -11.80 -40.74
C CYS A 327 11.99 -12.89 -40.93
N GLU A 328 12.37 -14.16 -41.00
CA GLU A 328 11.43 -15.28 -41.24
C GLU A 328 10.37 -15.40 -40.14
N ASP A 329 10.76 -15.10 -38.91
CA ASP A 329 9.88 -15.15 -37.73
C ASP A 329 8.94 -13.95 -37.61
N LYS A 330 9.08 -12.96 -38.50
CA LYS A 330 8.35 -11.68 -38.50
C LYS A 330 8.34 -11.04 -37.11
N PRO A 331 9.52 -10.74 -36.53
CA PRO A 331 9.60 -10.12 -35.21
C PRO A 331 8.98 -8.72 -35.23
N GLU A 332 8.63 -8.18 -34.07
CA GLU A 332 8.19 -6.78 -33.97
C GLU A 332 9.35 -5.80 -34.11
N LEU A 333 10.56 -6.25 -33.74
CA LEU A 333 11.75 -5.41 -33.70
C LEU A 333 13.02 -6.25 -33.91
N ILE A 334 13.93 -5.72 -34.74
CA ILE A 334 15.24 -6.32 -34.99
C ILE A 334 16.33 -5.29 -34.65
N PHE A 335 17.25 -5.70 -33.78
CA PHE A 335 18.51 -5.00 -33.55
C PHE A 335 19.66 -5.85 -34.04
N ASP A 336 20.59 -5.25 -34.78
CA ASP A 336 21.89 -5.88 -35.00
C ASP A 336 23.05 -5.00 -34.56
N TYR A 337 24.08 -5.64 -34.01
CA TYR A 337 25.29 -5.00 -33.54
C TYR A 337 26.50 -5.59 -34.25
N ALA A 338 27.40 -4.70 -34.67
CA ALA A 338 28.59 -5.08 -35.38
C ALA A 338 29.74 -4.10 -35.14
N THR A 339 30.95 -4.63 -35.05
CA THR A 339 32.18 -3.85 -35.24
C THR A 339 32.49 -3.79 -36.73
N LEU A 340 31.61 -3.18 -37.52
CA LEU A 340 31.51 -3.46 -38.94
C LEU A 340 32.50 -2.68 -39.78
N THR A 341 32.71 -1.40 -39.49
CA THR A 341 33.56 -0.56 -40.32
C THR A 341 34.52 0.32 -39.52
N GLY A 342 35.76 0.42 -40.01
CA GLY A 342 36.67 1.49 -39.57
C GLY A 342 36.15 2.89 -39.92
N ALA A 343 35.23 2.98 -40.90
CA ALA A 343 34.65 4.23 -41.39
C ALA A 343 33.66 4.86 -40.40
N ALA A 344 32.83 4.08 -39.69
CA ALA A 344 31.93 4.61 -38.68
C ALA A 344 32.70 5.27 -37.54
N ARG A 345 33.73 4.60 -37.02
CA ARG A 345 34.63 5.17 -36.01
C ARG A 345 35.35 6.42 -36.51
N ALA A 346 35.72 6.49 -37.80
CA ALA A 346 36.31 7.69 -38.36
C ALA A 346 35.32 8.87 -38.44
N ALA A 347 34.02 8.58 -38.54
CA ALA A 347 32.96 9.58 -38.62
C ALA A 347 32.50 10.08 -37.24
N VAL A 348 32.21 9.19 -36.29
CA VAL A 348 31.65 9.54 -34.97
C VAL A 348 32.65 9.43 -33.81
N GLY A 349 33.87 8.97 -34.07
CA GLY A 349 34.87 8.70 -33.04
C GLY A 349 34.72 7.31 -32.39
N ALA A 350 35.51 7.06 -31.34
CA ALA A 350 35.56 5.76 -30.66
C ALA A 350 34.56 5.62 -29.49
N GLU A 351 33.91 6.72 -29.10
CA GLU A 351 33.11 6.82 -27.88
C GLU A 351 31.59 6.92 -28.15
N LEU A 352 31.17 7.02 -29.42
CA LEU A 352 29.78 7.11 -29.86
C LEU A 352 29.37 5.86 -30.66
N SER A 353 28.15 5.37 -30.44
CA SER A 353 27.57 4.26 -31.22
C SER A 353 26.94 4.80 -32.50
N ALA A 354 27.49 4.47 -33.67
CA ALA A 354 26.86 4.83 -34.93
C ALA A 354 25.64 3.94 -35.19
N MET A 355 24.47 4.54 -35.33
CA MET A 355 23.19 3.85 -35.48
C MET A 355 22.59 4.13 -36.85
N PHE A 356 22.19 3.10 -37.58
CA PHE A 356 21.38 3.18 -38.78
C PHE A 356 20.00 2.62 -38.46
N CYS A 357 18.94 3.29 -38.90
CA CYS A 357 17.59 2.84 -38.64
C CYS A 357 16.68 3.24 -39.81
N ASN A 358 15.86 2.30 -40.26
CA ASN A 358 14.91 2.50 -41.35
C ASN A 358 13.56 3.10 -40.88
N HIS A 359 13.41 3.37 -39.58
CA HIS A 359 12.22 3.98 -38.99
C HIS A 359 12.57 5.25 -38.20
N ASP A 360 12.01 6.39 -38.59
CA ASP A 360 12.39 7.69 -38.01
C ASP A 360 12.03 7.85 -36.53
N GLY A 361 10.80 7.44 -36.13
CA GLY A 361 10.34 7.52 -34.73
C GLY A 361 11.23 6.71 -33.79
N LEU A 362 11.31 5.39 -34.02
CA LEU A 362 12.25 4.49 -33.32
C LEU A 362 13.68 5.03 -33.21
N ALA A 363 14.23 5.64 -34.26
CA ALA A 363 15.57 6.21 -34.20
C ALA A 363 15.67 7.42 -33.27
N ALA A 364 14.64 8.27 -33.22
CA ALA A 364 14.57 9.39 -32.29
C ALA A 364 14.42 8.89 -30.84
N ASP A 365 13.56 7.90 -30.61
CA ASP A 365 13.31 7.32 -29.28
C ASP A 365 14.59 6.72 -28.69
N LEU A 366 15.31 5.93 -29.49
CA LEU A 366 16.59 5.34 -29.09
C LEU A 366 17.65 6.40 -28.77
N HIS A 367 17.73 7.45 -29.57
CA HIS A 367 18.66 8.56 -29.34
C HIS A 367 18.37 9.24 -27.99
N GLN A 368 17.10 9.57 -27.72
CA GLN A 368 16.68 10.15 -26.45
C GLN A 368 17.02 9.24 -25.27
N HIS A 369 16.66 7.95 -25.34
CA HIS A 369 16.96 7.01 -24.27
C HIS A 369 18.46 6.82 -24.03
N GLY A 370 19.30 6.93 -25.07
CA GLY A 370 20.75 6.90 -24.93
C GLY A 370 21.31 8.12 -24.20
N ASP A 371 20.79 9.31 -24.48
CA ASP A 371 21.17 10.55 -23.79
C ASP A 371 20.77 10.52 -22.30
N GLU A 372 19.56 10.02 -21.98
CA GLU A 372 19.04 9.92 -20.61
C GLU A 372 19.92 9.07 -19.68
N ILE A 373 20.57 8.03 -20.22
CA ILE A 373 21.32 7.05 -19.42
C ILE A 373 22.84 7.07 -19.67
N ASP A 374 23.35 8.08 -20.38
CA ASP A 374 24.78 8.25 -20.69
C ASP A 374 25.39 7.05 -21.47
N ASP A 375 24.66 6.59 -22.50
CA ASP A 375 25.09 5.62 -23.52
C ASP A 375 24.78 6.18 -24.93
N PRO A 376 25.58 7.14 -25.40
CA PRO A 376 25.21 8.02 -26.50
C PRO A 376 25.17 7.31 -27.86
N LEU A 377 24.08 7.54 -28.58
CA LEU A 377 23.82 7.01 -29.92
C LEU A 377 23.81 8.14 -30.95
N TRP A 378 24.36 7.90 -32.14
CA TRP A 378 24.29 8.88 -33.23
C TRP A 378 23.73 8.28 -34.50
N ARG A 379 22.61 8.84 -34.99
CA ARG A 379 21.98 8.36 -36.21
C ARG A 379 22.78 8.75 -37.46
N MET A 380 23.21 7.75 -38.21
CA MET A 380 23.78 7.87 -39.54
C MET A 380 22.70 7.55 -40.60
N PRO A 381 22.73 8.20 -41.79
CA PRO A 381 21.67 8.06 -42.76
C PRO A 381 21.80 6.78 -43.61
N LEU A 382 20.68 6.09 -43.85
CA LEU A 382 20.55 5.10 -44.93
C LEU A 382 20.27 5.82 -46.26
N HIS A 383 21.26 6.57 -46.76
CA HIS A 383 21.11 7.42 -47.93
C HIS A 383 21.00 6.61 -49.23
N GLN A 384 19.76 6.39 -49.69
CA GLN A 384 19.45 5.53 -50.84
C GLN A 384 20.18 5.91 -52.14
N GLY A 385 20.58 7.17 -52.30
CA GLY A 385 21.38 7.63 -53.44
C GLY A 385 22.76 6.97 -53.57
N TYR A 386 23.24 6.25 -52.54
CA TYR A 386 24.50 5.51 -52.57
C TYR A 386 24.36 4.03 -52.93
N ASN A 387 23.16 3.54 -53.26
CA ASN A 387 22.98 2.14 -53.70
C ASN A 387 23.87 1.76 -54.90
N PHE A 388 24.15 2.70 -55.82
CA PHE A 388 25.04 2.45 -56.97
C PHE A 388 26.46 2.02 -56.55
N MET A 389 26.87 2.34 -55.32
CA MET A 389 28.20 2.00 -54.81
C MET A 389 28.33 0.53 -54.40
N ILE A 390 27.20 -0.17 -54.23
CA ILE A 390 27.13 -1.59 -53.86
C ILE A 390 26.54 -2.45 -54.99
N GLU A 391 26.43 -1.92 -56.20
CA GLU A 391 26.03 -2.68 -57.39
C GLU A 391 27.21 -3.53 -57.91
N SER A 392 26.93 -4.80 -58.19
CA SER A 392 27.88 -5.72 -58.84
C SER A 392 27.56 -5.83 -60.35
N LYS A 393 28.58 -6.16 -61.15
CA LYS A 393 28.41 -6.51 -62.57
C LYS A 393 28.23 -8.01 -62.79
N ILE A 394 28.42 -8.82 -61.76
CA ILE A 394 28.48 -10.29 -61.81
C ILE A 394 27.40 -10.92 -60.92
N ALA A 395 27.18 -10.36 -59.73
CA ALA A 395 26.22 -10.80 -58.72
C ALA A 395 25.14 -9.72 -58.48
N ASP A 396 24.22 -9.96 -57.55
CA ASP A 396 23.17 -9.00 -57.21
C ASP A 396 23.74 -7.77 -56.47
N VAL A 397 24.74 -7.98 -55.62
CA VAL A 397 25.38 -6.92 -54.83
C VAL A 397 26.88 -7.18 -54.69
N VAL A 398 27.68 -6.13 -54.45
CA VAL A 398 29.08 -6.26 -54.03
C VAL A 398 29.23 -5.97 -52.53
N ASN A 399 30.07 -6.72 -51.82
CA ASN A 399 30.22 -6.56 -50.37
C ASN A 399 30.94 -5.28 -49.95
N SER A 400 31.76 -4.69 -50.83
CA SER A 400 32.52 -3.46 -50.54
C SER A 400 32.37 -2.48 -51.70
N ALA A 401 32.32 -1.19 -51.37
CA ALA A 401 32.35 -0.14 -52.38
C ALA A 401 33.79 0.10 -52.83
N ALA A 402 34.01 0.26 -54.14
CA ALA A 402 35.33 0.58 -54.70
C ALA A 402 35.87 1.97 -54.29
N SER A 403 35.04 2.80 -53.66
CA SER A 403 35.38 4.14 -53.20
C SER A 403 35.66 4.16 -51.69
N PRO A 404 36.65 4.94 -51.22
CA PRO A 404 36.90 5.09 -49.78
C PRO A 404 35.85 5.96 -49.06
N TYR A 405 34.92 6.58 -49.79
CA TYR A 405 33.87 7.43 -49.22
C TYR A 405 32.65 6.62 -48.78
N ALA A 406 31.94 7.12 -47.77
CA ALA A 406 30.67 6.56 -47.30
C ALA A 406 30.74 5.07 -46.86
N GLY A 407 31.89 4.61 -46.37
CA GLY A 407 32.08 3.20 -45.98
C GLY A 407 31.06 2.67 -44.96
N ALA A 408 30.68 3.47 -43.96
CA ALA A 408 29.66 3.09 -42.98
C ALA A 408 28.25 3.03 -43.61
N ILE A 409 27.90 4.02 -44.43
CA ILE A 409 26.58 4.08 -45.08
C ILE A 409 26.42 2.94 -46.08
N THR A 410 27.45 2.64 -46.87
CA THR A 410 27.42 1.52 -47.83
C THR A 410 27.31 0.17 -47.13
N ALA A 411 27.90 0.01 -45.94
CA ALA A 411 27.70 -1.17 -45.10
C ALA A 411 26.25 -1.29 -44.61
N GLY A 412 25.66 -0.20 -44.11
CA GLY A 412 24.25 -0.16 -43.71
C GLY A 412 23.29 -0.44 -44.88
N LEU A 413 23.55 0.13 -46.06
CA LEU A 413 22.76 -0.14 -47.27
C LEU A 413 22.91 -1.59 -47.75
N PHE A 414 24.10 -2.18 -47.62
CA PHE A 414 24.31 -3.60 -47.91
C PHE A 414 23.43 -4.46 -47.01
N LEU A 415 23.46 -4.26 -45.68
CA LEU A 415 22.65 -5.01 -44.73
C LEU A 415 21.15 -4.81 -44.98
N GLN A 416 20.74 -3.59 -45.34
CA GLN A 416 19.34 -3.28 -45.66
C GLN A 416 18.78 -4.15 -46.80
N LYS A 417 19.60 -4.63 -47.74
CA LYS A 417 19.14 -5.57 -48.80
C LYS A 417 18.64 -6.90 -48.22
N PHE A 418 19.13 -7.28 -47.05
CA PHE A 418 18.84 -8.56 -46.41
C PHE A 418 17.69 -8.49 -45.41
N VAL A 419 17.30 -7.29 -45.00
CA VAL A 419 16.20 -7.07 -44.06
C VAL A 419 14.89 -6.79 -44.81
N ASP A 420 13.86 -7.60 -44.56
CA ASP A 420 12.48 -7.36 -45.02
C ASP A 420 11.61 -7.00 -43.81
N HIS A 421 11.95 -5.90 -43.16
CA HIS A 421 11.31 -5.46 -41.92
C HIS A 421 11.37 -3.95 -41.74
N ASP A 422 10.26 -3.32 -41.34
CA ASP A 422 10.15 -1.85 -41.24
C ASP A 422 10.73 -1.26 -39.96
N ARG A 423 11.00 -2.07 -38.94
CA ARG A 423 11.61 -1.65 -37.67
C ARG A 423 12.91 -2.41 -37.43
N TRP A 424 13.97 -1.94 -38.08
CA TRP A 424 15.30 -2.51 -38.00
C TRP A 424 16.33 -1.44 -37.65
N VAL A 425 17.20 -1.78 -36.71
CA VAL A 425 18.26 -0.91 -36.21
C VAL A 425 19.59 -1.65 -36.30
N HIS A 426 20.55 -1.02 -36.98
CA HIS A 426 21.91 -1.49 -37.10
C HIS A 426 22.86 -0.58 -36.32
N PHE A 427 23.66 -1.17 -35.44
CA PHE A 427 24.71 -0.48 -34.70
C PHE A 427 26.09 -0.86 -35.24
N ASP A 428 26.81 0.13 -35.80
CA ASP A 428 28.22 0.04 -36.17
C ASP A 428 29.07 0.64 -35.05
N ILE A 429 29.55 -0.21 -34.14
CA ILE A 429 30.20 0.18 -32.88
C ILE A 429 31.70 -0.08 -32.89
N ASN A 430 32.46 0.68 -32.09
CA ASN A 430 33.88 0.37 -31.90
C ASN A 430 34.10 -0.79 -30.90
N ALA A 431 33.20 -0.93 -29.92
CA ALA A 431 33.21 -1.91 -28.82
C ALA A 431 34.53 -1.91 -28.00
N PHE A 432 35.23 -0.78 -27.95
CA PHE A 432 36.54 -0.69 -27.31
C PHE A 432 36.89 0.74 -26.88
N ASN A 433 37.29 0.93 -25.64
CA ASN A 433 37.85 2.18 -25.14
C ASN A 433 39.35 2.24 -25.46
N THR A 434 39.80 3.28 -26.16
CA THR A 434 41.23 3.50 -26.50
C THR A 434 42.00 4.25 -25.41
N ARG A 435 41.32 4.62 -24.33
CA ARG A 435 41.83 5.31 -23.15
C ARG A 435 40.90 5.04 -21.98
N SER A 436 41.42 5.08 -20.76
CA SER A 436 40.57 5.04 -19.56
C SER A 436 39.84 6.36 -19.34
N ARG A 437 38.55 6.27 -19.02
CA ARG A 437 37.68 7.35 -18.53
C ARG A 437 36.96 6.86 -17.27
N PRO A 438 36.43 7.75 -16.40
CA PRO A 438 35.62 7.34 -15.26
C PRO A 438 34.50 6.37 -15.68
N GLY A 439 34.41 5.20 -15.02
CA GLY A 439 33.45 4.14 -15.32
C GLY A 439 33.73 3.33 -16.60
N ARG A 440 34.73 3.71 -17.39
CA ARG A 440 34.98 3.21 -18.75
C ARG A 440 36.49 2.92 -18.95
N PRO A 441 37.00 1.78 -18.44
CA PRO A 441 38.42 1.44 -18.52
C PRO A 441 38.86 1.13 -19.96
N GLU A 442 40.15 1.31 -20.26
CA GLU A 442 40.73 0.91 -21.55
C GLU A 442 40.55 -0.60 -21.78
N GLY A 443 40.11 -0.99 -22.98
CA GLY A 443 39.75 -2.37 -23.30
C GLY A 443 38.39 -2.48 -23.96
N GLY A 444 37.82 -3.69 -23.98
CA GLY A 444 36.46 -3.94 -24.46
C GLY A 444 35.43 -3.07 -23.76
N GLU A 445 34.36 -2.71 -24.47
CA GLU A 445 33.30 -1.86 -23.93
C GLU A 445 31.93 -2.20 -24.54
N ALA A 446 30.88 -2.11 -23.72
CA ALA A 446 29.50 -2.16 -24.18
C ALA A 446 29.09 -0.79 -24.72
N MET A 447 28.49 -0.76 -25.91
CA MET A 447 28.16 0.47 -26.62
C MET A 447 26.74 0.37 -27.18
N GLY A 448 25.85 1.25 -26.74
CA GLY A 448 24.43 1.27 -27.11
C GLY A 448 23.58 0.16 -26.50
N LEU A 449 24.18 -0.74 -25.71
CA LEU A 449 23.49 -1.83 -25.03
C LEU A 449 22.49 -1.31 -23.99
N ARG A 450 22.92 -0.35 -23.16
CA ARG A 450 22.10 0.18 -22.07
C ARG A 450 20.98 1.05 -22.63
N ALA A 451 21.26 1.78 -23.71
CA ALA A 451 20.27 2.61 -24.40
C ALA A 451 19.13 1.76 -24.98
N VAL A 452 19.47 0.67 -25.69
CA VAL A 452 18.47 -0.26 -26.23
C VAL A 452 17.70 -0.95 -25.12
N TYR A 453 18.36 -1.38 -24.04
CA TYR A 453 17.64 -1.96 -22.91
C TYR A 453 16.64 -0.97 -22.29
N ASN A 454 17.04 0.29 -22.08
CA ASN A 454 16.16 1.33 -21.52
C ASN A 454 14.92 1.53 -22.40
N TYR A 455 15.10 1.60 -23.72
CA TYR A 455 13.99 1.65 -24.68
C TYR A 455 13.09 0.41 -24.62
N LEU A 456 13.66 -0.80 -24.59
CA LEU A 456 12.91 -2.05 -24.50
C LEU A 456 12.14 -2.16 -23.18
N ALA A 457 12.74 -1.73 -22.07
CA ALA A 457 12.10 -1.70 -20.77
C ALA A 457 10.95 -0.68 -20.71
N ALA A 458 11.10 0.50 -21.34
CA ALA A 458 10.01 1.45 -21.47
C ALA A 458 8.87 0.92 -22.37
N THR A 459 9.23 0.26 -23.48
CA THR A 459 8.26 -0.22 -24.49
C THR A 459 7.50 -1.47 -24.04
N TYR A 460 8.20 -2.44 -23.45
CA TYR A 460 7.65 -3.76 -23.10
C TYR A 460 7.57 -4.00 -21.59
N GLY A 461 8.29 -3.24 -20.76
CA GLY A 461 8.26 -3.38 -19.29
C GLY A 461 6.97 -2.87 -18.64
N GLY A 462 6.07 -2.30 -19.43
CA GLY A 462 4.65 -2.60 -19.34
C GLY A 462 3.88 -1.96 -18.19
N LEU A 463 4.15 -0.73 -17.77
CA LEU A 463 3.16 0.03 -16.99
C LEU A 463 2.77 1.30 -17.70
N ILE A 464 1.54 1.34 -18.22
CA ILE A 464 0.93 2.54 -18.77
C ILE A 464 0.11 3.26 -17.69
N ALA A 465 0.00 4.57 -17.82
CA ALA A 465 -0.82 5.37 -16.92
C ALA A 465 -2.30 5.07 -17.17
N ALA A 466 -3.00 4.54 -16.17
CA ALA A 466 -4.43 4.29 -16.26
C ALA A 466 -5.22 5.41 -15.59
N ILE A 467 -5.94 6.18 -16.39
CA ILE A 467 -6.78 7.30 -15.94
C ILE A 467 -8.22 6.81 -15.89
N ALA A 468 -8.79 6.68 -14.70
CA ALA A 468 -10.21 6.40 -14.54
C ALA A 468 -11.02 7.70 -14.55
N GLN A 469 -12.04 7.76 -15.40
CA GLN A 469 -12.97 8.87 -15.54
C GLN A 469 -14.40 8.35 -15.35
N ASP A 470 -15.24 9.12 -14.64
CA ASP A 470 -16.64 8.79 -14.51
C ASP A 470 -17.36 8.90 -15.88
N ALA A 471 -18.07 7.84 -16.25
CA ALA A 471 -18.73 7.74 -17.56
C ALA A 471 -19.86 8.78 -17.75
N THR A 472 -20.45 9.29 -16.66
CA THR A 472 -21.58 10.23 -16.71
C THR A 472 -21.12 11.68 -16.59
N SER A 473 -20.39 12.01 -15.53
CA SER A 473 -19.97 13.37 -15.22
C SER A 473 -18.73 13.82 -15.99
N ARG A 474 -17.98 12.87 -16.56
CA ARG A 474 -16.66 13.09 -17.18
C ARG A 474 -15.59 13.59 -16.22
N GLN A 475 -15.83 13.49 -14.91
CA GLN A 475 -14.85 13.83 -13.89
C GLN A 475 -13.73 12.79 -13.86
N VAL A 476 -12.47 13.25 -13.83
CA VAL A 476 -11.32 12.37 -13.63
C VAL A 476 -11.30 11.92 -12.17
N LEU A 477 -11.39 10.61 -11.96
CA LEU A 477 -11.54 9.98 -10.65
C LEU A 477 -10.20 9.64 -10.02
N MET A 478 -9.32 8.95 -10.76
CA MET A 478 -8.03 8.52 -10.23
C MET A 478 -7.03 8.24 -11.35
N LEU A 479 -5.74 8.22 -10.98
CA LEU A 479 -4.65 7.70 -11.78
C LEU A 479 -4.05 6.48 -11.09
N ALA A 480 -3.80 5.42 -11.86
CA ALA A 480 -3.14 4.19 -11.44
C ALA A 480 -2.26 3.67 -12.57
N TRP A 481 -1.76 2.45 -12.44
CA TRP A 481 -0.87 1.82 -13.41
C TRP A 481 -1.48 0.50 -13.86
N MET A 482 -1.38 0.21 -15.16
CA MET A 482 -1.80 -1.05 -15.75
C MET A 482 -0.70 -1.59 -16.63
N ASP A 483 -0.50 -2.89 -16.57
CA ASP A 483 0.22 -3.65 -17.60
C ASP A 483 -0.78 -4.35 -18.51
N ARG A 484 -0.26 -5.07 -19.50
CA ARG A 484 -1.07 -5.89 -20.40
C ARG A 484 -2.01 -6.83 -19.62
N THR A 485 -1.50 -7.51 -18.59
CA THR A 485 -2.28 -8.43 -17.74
C THR A 485 -3.46 -7.74 -17.05
N ALA A 486 -3.25 -6.54 -16.49
CA ALA A 486 -4.30 -5.75 -15.85
C ALA A 486 -5.35 -5.29 -16.86
N ILE A 487 -4.93 -4.93 -18.08
CA ILE A 487 -5.84 -4.57 -19.18
C ILE A 487 -6.70 -5.77 -19.58
N GLU A 488 -6.08 -6.93 -19.80
CA GLU A 488 -6.77 -8.17 -20.19
C GLU A 488 -7.79 -8.58 -19.13
N ARG A 489 -7.40 -8.61 -17.85
CA ARG A 489 -8.34 -8.89 -16.74
C ARG A 489 -9.49 -7.90 -16.67
N THR A 490 -9.22 -6.63 -16.95
CA THR A 490 -10.23 -5.57 -16.96
C THR A 490 -11.26 -5.78 -18.07
N ILE A 491 -10.80 -6.15 -19.27
CA ILE A 491 -11.66 -6.44 -20.41
C ILE A 491 -12.48 -7.71 -20.18
N GLU A 492 -11.85 -8.79 -19.71
CA GLU A 492 -12.51 -10.08 -19.50
C GLU A 492 -13.58 -10.04 -18.41
N GLN A 493 -13.31 -9.33 -17.31
CA GLN A 493 -14.17 -9.36 -16.13
C GLN A 493 -15.15 -8.17 -16.07
N GLY A 494 -14.94 -7.14 -16.90
CA GLY A 494 -15.73 -5.90 -16.89
C GLY A 494 -15.59 -5.07 -15.60
N GLN A 495 -14.67 -5.44 -14.72
CA GLN A 495 -14.29 -4.77 -13.47
C GLN A 495 -12.85 -4.31 -13.60
N VAL A 496 -12.52 -3.12 -13.12
CA VAL A 496 -11.18 -2.56 -13.35
C VAL A 496 -10.13 -3.16 -12.42
N TRP A 497 -9.05 -3.63 -13.05
CA TRP A 497 -7.84 -4.15 -12.42
C TRP A 497 -6.68 -3.18 -12.63
N TYR A 498 -5.80 -3.10 -11.64
CA TYR A 498 -4.59 -2.27 -11.70
C TYR A 498 -3.37 -3.06 -11.18
N PHE A 499 -2.17 -2.57 -11.46
CA PHE A 499 -0.90 -3.14 -11.00
C PHE A 499 -0.16 -2.23 -10.01
N SER A 500 0.04 -2.69 -8.77
CA SER A 500 0.45 -1.83 -7.65
C SER A 500 1.96 -1.76 -7.60
N ARG A 501 2.54 -0.67 -8.08
CA ARG A 501 4.01 -0.48 -8.06
C ARG A 501 4.62 -0.69 -6.67
N SER A 502 3.98 -0.19 -5.62
CA SER A 502 4.47 -0.31 -4.24
C SER A 502 4.30 -1.69 -3.59
N ARG A 503 3.30 -2.46 -4.03
CA ARG A 503 2.98 -3.80 -3.48
C ARG A 503 3.41 -4.93 -4.40
N ASN A 504 3.90 -4.59 -5.59
CA ASN A 504 4.26 -5.49 -6.67
C ASN A 504 3.22 -6.58 -6.96
N THR A 505 1.94 -6.20 -6.98
CA THR A 505 0.82 -7.14 -7.13
C THR A 505 -0.35 -6.52 -7.88
N TYR A 506 -1.17 -7.35 -8.51
CA TYR A 506 -2.44 -6.96 -9.12
C TYR A 506 -3.48 -6.73 -8.04
N TRP A 507 -4.35 -5.74 -8.23
CA TRP A 507 -5.50 -5.56 -7.37
C TRP A 507 -6.73 -5.16 -8.17
N ARG A 508 -7.90 -5.64 -7.72
CA ARG A 508 -9.18 -5.21 -8.26
C ARG A 508 -9.68 -4.01 -7.45
N LYS A 509 -10.12 -2.94 -8.11
CA LYS A 509 -10.64 -1.77 -7.38
C LYS A 509 -11.88 -2.16 -6.57
N GLY A 510 -11.83 -1.91 -5.25
CA GLY A 510 -12.90 -2.24 -4.30
C GLY A 510 -12.81 -3.63 -3.67
N GLU A 511 -11.71 -4.38 -3.86
CA GLU A 511 -11.54 -5.72 -3.27
C GLU A 511 -11.53 -5.73 -1.73
N SER A 512 -10.99 -4.69 -1.12
CA SER A 512 -10.98 -4.50 0.35
C SER A 512 -12.03 -3.52 0.86
N SER A 513 -12.39 -2.50 0.06
CA SER A 513 -13.26 -1.39 0.49
C SER A 513 -14.69 -1.43 -0.05
N GLY A 514 -15.02 -2.37 -0.95
CA GLY A 514 -16.31 -2.39 -1.66
C GLY A 514 -16.53 -1.27 -2.70
N HIS A 515 -15.65 -0.26 -2.76
CA HIS A 515 -15.73 0.84 -3.73
C HIS A 515 -15.22 0.42 -5.11
N THR A 516 -16.13 -0.08 -5.95
CA THR A 516 -15.82 -0.76 -7.22
C THR A 516 -15.85 0.16 -8.44
N GLN A 517 -15.20 -0.28 -9.52
CA GLN A 517 -15.20 0.37 -10.83
C GLN A 517 -15.64 -0.62 -11.90
N GLN A 518 -16.80 -0.38 -12.49
CA GLN A 518 -17.31 -1.16 -13.62
C GLN A 518 -16.91 -0.47 -14.92
N LEU A 519 -16.19 -1.18 -15.80
CA LEU A 519 -15.74 -0.63 -17.09
C LEU A 519 -16.94 -0.36 -18.02
N LYS A 520 -16.94 0.82 -18.67
CA LYS A 520 -17.86 1.17 -19.77
C LYS A 520 -17.17 1.22 -21.11
N SER A 521 -16.04 1.91 -21.18
CA SER A 521 -15.18 1.92 -22.36
C SER A 521 -13.73 2.15 -21.96
N MET A 522 -12.84 1.79 -22.86
CA MET A 522 -11.40 1.92 -22.71
C MET A 522 -10.85 2.52 -24.00
N ALA A 523 -9.99 3.52 -23.88
CA ALA A 523 -9.32 4.15 -25.01
C ALA A 523 -7.86 4.41 -24.65
N PHE A 524 -6.95 4.18 -25.58
CA PHE A 524 -5.55 4.56 -25.44
C PHE A 524 -5.34 5.98 -25.97
N ASP A 525 -4.34 6.68 -25.45
CA ASP A 525 -3.90 7.93 -26.06
C ASP A 525 -3.13 7.70 -27.37
N CYS A 526 -2.57 8.77 -27.94
CA CYS A 526 -2.05 8.72 -29.31
C CYS A 526 -0.72 7.96 -29.45
N ASP A 527 0.04 7.89 -28.37
CA ASP A 527 1.34 7.22 -28.22
C ASP A 527 1.25 5.91 -27.43
N GLY A 528 0.10 5.65 -26.78
CA GLY A 528 -0.20 4.36 -26.17
C GLY A 528 0.48 4.15 -24.82
N ASP A 529 0.96 5.22 -24.18
CA ASP A 529 1.57 5.19 -22.86
C ASP A 529 0.58 5.53 -21.73
N ALA A 530 -0.65 5.91 -22.09
CA ALA A 530 -1.78 6.03 -21.20
C ALA A 530 -3.06 5.35 -21.73
N VAL A 531 -3.89 4.90 -20.79
CA VAL A 531 -5.23 4.38 -21.04
C VAL A 531 -6.26 5.18 -20.25
N LEU A 532 -7.27 5.69 -20.96
CA LEU A 532 -8.46 6.29 -20.40
C LEU A 532 -9.54 5.22 -20.21
N LEU A 533 -9.97 5.03 -18.98
CA LEU A 533 -11.05 4.14 -18.58
C LEU A 533 -12.29 4.97 -18.27
N GLU A 534 -13.35 4.84 -19.06
CA GLU A 534 -14.67 5.34 -18.64
C GLU A 534 -15.30 4.27 -17.75
N VAL A 535 -15.62 4.63 -16.52
CA VAL A 535 -16.12 3.70 -15.51
C VAL A 535 -17.42 4.21 -14.89
N ASN A 536 -18.29 3.27 -14.50
CA ASN A 536 -19.30 3.55 -13.49
C ASN A 536 -18.68 3.29 -12.12
N GLN A 537 -18.42 4.37 -11.38
CA GLN A 537 -17.87 4.31 -10.03
C GLN A 537 -18.98 4.02 -9.01
N THR A 538 -18.72 3.09 -8.08
CA THR A 538 -19.57 2.85 -6.89
C THR A 538 -18.75 3.19 -5.64
N GLY A 539 -19.27 4.07 -4.78
CA GLY A 539 -18.51 4.65 -3.66
C GLY A 539 -17.32 5.53 -4.09
N PRO A 540 -16.50 6.02 -3.14
CA PRO A 540 -15.25 6.75 -3.39
C PRO A 540 -14.28 6.11 -4.38
N ALA A 541 -13.73 6.91 -5.30
CA ALA A 541 -12.57 6.47 -6.07
C ALA A 541 -11.28 6.52 -5.24
N CYS A 542 -11.16 7.49 -4.33
CA CYS A 542 -9.96 7.68 -3.50
C CYS A 542 -9.99 6.81 -2.23
N HIS A 543 -8.82 6.41 -1.74
CA HIS A 543 -8.66 5.70 -0.47
C HIS A 543 -8.82 6.61 0.76
N THR A 544 -8.83 7.93 0.57
CA THR A 544 -9.14 8.91 1.63
C THR A 544 -10.63 9.26 1.63
N ASP A 545 -11.46 8.31 1.18
CA ASP A 545 -12.90 8.39 0.98
C ASP A 545 -13.39 9.52 0.09
N ARG A 546 -12.53 10.20 -0.68
CA ARG A 546 -12.96 11.28 -1.58
C ARG A 546 -13.53 10.76 -2.91
N PRO A 547 -14.44 11.53 -3.57
CA PRO A 547 -15.00 11.17 -4.87
C PRO A 547 -13.92 10.90 -5.93
N HIS A 548 -12.80 11.61 -5.85
CA HIS A 548 -11.65 11.46 -6.73
C HIS A 548 -10.33 11.76 -6.00
N CYS A 549 -9.21 11.25 -6.53
CA CYS A 549 -7.86 11.47 -6.02
C CYS A 549 -7.35 12.91 -6.25
N PHE A 550 -7.94 13.66 -7.17
CA PHE A 550 -7.48 15.00 -7.58
C PHE A 550 -8.09 16.12 -6.72
N TYR A 551 -8.08 15.95 -5.40
CA TYR A 551 -8.74 16.85 -4.46
C TYR A 551 -7.89 18.04 -4.01
N LEU A 552 -6.57 17.99 -4.22
CA LEU A 552 -5.66 19.11 -3.96
C LEU A 552 -5.50 19.95 -5.24
N GLN A 553 -5.85 21.23 -5.19
CA GLN A 553 -5.69 22.16 -6.31
C GLN A 553 -4.88 23.38 -5.92
N VAL A 554 -4.14 23.93 -6.88
CA VAL A 554 -3.40 25.19 -6.69
C VAL A 554 -4.31 26.36 -7.04
N GLN A 555 -4.59 27.22 -6.06
CA GLN A 555 -5.28 28.50 -6.25
C GLN A 555 -4.33 29.65 -5.87
N GLY A 556 -3.84 30.38 -6.88
CA GLY A 556 -2.80 31.38 -6.68
C GLY A 556 -1.47 30.74 -6.25
N GLN A 557 -0.98 31.10 -5.06
CA GLN A 557 0.24 30.52 -4.45
C GLN A 557 -0.06 29.49 -3.35
N GLN A 558 -1.33 29.11 -3.15
CA GLN A 558 -1.74 28.18 -2.09
C GLN A 558 -2.32 26.89 -2.68
N VAL A 559 -2.07 25.77 -2.00
CA VAL A 559 -2.73 24.48 -2.27
C VAL A 559 -3.98 24.40 -1.39
N VAL A 560 -5.14 24.17 -2.00
CA VAL A 560 -6.43 24.06 -1.32
C VAL A 560 -7.07 22.70 -1.60
N VAL A 561 -7.80 22.17 -0.62
CA VAL A 561 -8.64 20.97 -0.78
C VAL A 561 -9.96 21.39 -1.44
N THR A 562 -10.37 20.68 -2.48
CA THR A 562 -11.50 21.05 -3.36
C THR A 562 -12.60 19.99 -3.43
N SER A 563 -12.39 18.82 -2.80
CA SER A 563 -13.42 17.81 -2.66
C SER A 563 -13.37 17.20 -1.26
N ASP A 564 -14.55 17.11 -0.66
CA ASP A 564 -14.74 16.54 0.66
C ASP A 564 -14.80 15.00 0.60
N PRO A 565 -14.47 14.31 1.71
CA PRO A 565 -14.73 12.87 1.82
C PRO A 565 -16.21 12.58 1.53
N VAL A 566 -16.47 11.50 0.80
CA VAL A 566 -17.79 10.88 0.72
C VAL A 566 -18.09 10.33 2.10
N MET A 567 -19.16 10.85 2.67
CA MET A 567 -19.64 10.40 3.97
C MET A 567 -20.11 8.94 3.85
N PRO A 568 -19.70 8.06 4.78
CA PRO A 568 -20.20 6.69 4.79
C PRO A 568 -21.73 6.68 4.94
N GLU A 569 -22.39 5.83 4.15
CA GLU A 569 -23.84 5.67 4.25
C GLU A 569 -24.19 4.89 5.52
N ILE A 570 -24.82 5.57 6.48
CA ILE A 570 -25.30 4.95 7.71
C ILE A 570 -26.72 4.47 7.47
N TYR A 571 -27.05 3.25 7.87
CA TYR A 571 -28.38 2.69 7.78
C TYR A 571 -28.89 2.31 9.17
N PHE A 572 -30.11 2.67 9.51
CA PHE A 572 -30.75 2.26 10.77
C PHE A 572 -32.07 1.57 10.54
N HIS A 573 -32.41 0.59 11.38
CA HIS A 573 -33.78 0.08 11.43
C HIS A 573 -34.67 1.06 12.17
N ASN A 574 -35.49 1.78 11.40
CA ASN A 574 -36.41 2.75 11.94
C ASN A 574 -37.67 2.05 12.46
N THR A 575 -37.95 2.17 13.75
CA THR A 575 -39.12 1.50 14.37
C THR A 575 -40.44 1.96 13.75
N LEU A 576 -40.52 3.24 13.37
CA LEU A 576 -41.72 3.82 12.76
C LEU A 576 -42.07 3.11 11.44
N SER A 577 -41.11 3.02 10.51
CA SER A 577 -41.32 2.36 9.22
C SER A 577 -41.15 0.83 9.26
N GLY A 578 -40.47 0.32 10.28
CA GLY A 578 -40.12 -1.08 10.48
C GLY A 578 -39.17 -1.63 9.42
N LYS A 579 -38.43 -0.75 8.73
CA LYS A 579 -37.46 -1.10 7.71
C LYS A 579 -36.10 -0.48 8.04
N LYS A 580 -35.06 -1.04 7.45
CA LYS A 580 -33.73 -0.45 7.46
C LYS A 580 -33.69 0.68 6.43
N GLU A 581 -33.31 1.87 6.85
CA GLU A 581 -33.38 3.12 6.07
C GLU A 581 -32.03 3.82 6.11
N LEU A 582 -31.65 4.47 5.01
CA LEU A 582 -30.51 5.36 4.97
C LEU A 582 -30.75 6.51 5.94
N PHE A 583 -29.86 6.69 6.91
CA PHE A 583 -29.83 7.83 7.79
C PHE A 583 -29.45 9.08 7.01
N THR A 584 -30.33 10.05 7.07
CA THR A 584 -30.10 11.38 6.53
C THR A 584 -30.50 12.35 7.63
N PRO A 585 -29.57 13.16 8.17
CA PRO A 585 -29.93 14.11 9.21
C PRO A 585 -30.83 15.22 8.66
N ILE A 586 -31.53 15.90 9.56
CA ILE A 586 -32.29 17.12 9.32
C ILE A 586 -31.31 18.24 8.91
N ASP A 587 -30.17 18.33 9.61
CA ASP A 587 -29.07 19.24 9.33
C ASP A 587 -27.75 18.45 9.22
N PRO A 588 -27.11 18.40 8.03
CA PRO A 588 -25.82 17.72 7.85
C PRO A 588 -24.70 18.22 8.78
N GLU A 589 -24.79 19.45 9.28
CA GLU A 589 -23.78 20.03 10.18
C GLU A 589 -24.08 19.74 11.66
N ARG A 590 -25.29 19.27 12.00
CA ARG A 590 -25.72 19.05 13.38
C ARG A 590 -26.71 17.90 13.50
N VAL A 591 -26.23 16.77 14.05
CA VAL A 591 -27.06 15.62 14.40
C VAL A 591 -27.57 15.72 15.83
N THR A 592 -28.85 15.49 16.05
CA THR A 592 -29.52 15.53 17.37
C THR A 592 -29.99 14.14 17.79
N VAL A 593 -29.57 13.73 19.00
CA VAL A 593 -29.88 12.41 19.57
C VAL A 593 -30.51 12.60 20.93
N TYR A 594 -31.67 11.99 21.17
CA TYR A 594 -32.28 11.91 22.49
C TYR A 594 -32.50 10.46 22.90
N VAL A 595 -32.17 10.10 24.14
CA VAL A 595 -32.43 8.77 24.69
C VAL A 595 -33.10 8.91 26.05
N CYS A 596 -34.25 8.26 26.24
CA CYS A 596 -34.94 8.28 27.53
C CYS A 596 -34.07 7.64 28.62
N GLY A 597 -33.82 8.38 29.69
CA GLY A 597 -32.98 7.94 30.80
C GLY A 597 -33.75 7.28 31.94
N PRO A 598 -33.09 7.06 33.09
CA PRO A 598 -33.64 6.25 34.17
C PRO A 598 -34.61 7.04 35.06
N THR A 599 -35.52 6.29 35.69
CA THR A 599 -36.24 6.76 36.89
C THR A 599 -35.40 6.44 38.13
N VAL A 600 -34.91 7.46 38.82
CA VAL A 600 -33.90 7.34 39.89
C VAL A 600 -34.50 7.05 41.27
N TYR A 601 -35.19 5.91 41.41
CA TYR A 601 -35.79 5.47 42.68
C TYR A 601 -35.02 4.34 43.37
N ASN A 602 -34.09 3.68 42.66
CA ASN A 602 -33.21 2.62 43.18
C ASN A 602 -31.97 2.45 42.28
N PHE A 603 -31.02 1.59 42.66
CA PHE A 603 -29.95 1.12 41.78
C PHE A 603 -30.54 0.46 40.52
N VAL A 604 -29.88 0.70 39.39
CA VAL A 604 -30.29 0.17 38.10
C VAL A 604 -29.77 -1.26 37.91
N HIS A 605 -30.54 -2.06 37.16
CA HIS A 605 -30.12 -3.41 36.80
C HIS A 605 -29.37 -3.43 35.47
N ILE A 606 -28.67 -4.52 35.17
CA ILE A 606 -27.87 -4.64 33.95
C ILE A 606 -28.68 -4.37 32.66
N GLY A 607 -29.96 -4.71 32.65
CA GLY A 607 -30.85 -4.38 31.53
C GLY A 607 -31.04 -2.88 31.27
N ASN A 608 -30.91 -2.02 32.27
CA ASN A 608 -30.91 -0.56 32.10
C ASN A 608 -29.56 -0.05 31.55
N GLY A 609 -28.49 -0.83 31.69
CA GLY A 609 -27.17 -0.51 31.13
C GLY A 609 -27.11 -0.71 29.62
N ARG A 610 -27.84 -1.69 29.07
CA ARG A 610 -27.85 -1.96 27.62
C ARG A 610 -28.20 -0.77 26.74
N PRO A 611 -29.32 -0.04 26.94
CA PRO A 611 -29.60 1.15 26.15
C PRO A 611 -28.45 2.16 26.24
N ALA A 612 -27.93 2.42 27.44
CA ALA A 612 -26.84 3.38 27.62
C ALA A 612 -25.57 2.99 26.83
N VAL A 613 -25.18 1.71 26.85
CA VAL A 613 -24.04 1.19 26.09
C VAL A 613 -24.27 1.25 24.58
N VAL A 614 -25.46 0.84 24.11
CA VAL A 614 -25.80 0.86 22.68
C VAL A 614 -25.78 2.28 22.12
N PHE A 615 -26.41 3.22 22.83
CA PHE A 615 -26.48 4.61 22.37
C PHE A 615 -25.18 5.39 22.59
N ASP A 616 -24.29 4.92 23.47
CA ASP A 616 -22.90 5.38 23.54
C ASP A 616 -22.13 4.99 22.26
N VAL A 617 -22.24 3.73 21.79
CA VAL A 617 -21.63 3.30 20.51
C VAL A 617 -22.19 4.11 19.34
N LEU A 618 -23.51 4.32 19.30
CA LEU A 618 -24.13 5.19 18.28
C LEU A 618 -23.53 6.60 18.30
N THR A 619 -23.42 7.21 19.48
CA THR A 619 -22.95 8.59 19.61
C THR A 619 -21.47 8.70 19.24
N ARG A 620 -20.65 7.69 19.57
CA ARG A 620 -19.24 7.60 19.14
C ARG A 620 -19.12 7.51 17.62
N LEU A 621 -19.93 6.67 16.97
CA LEU A 621 -19.99 6.57 15.51
C LEU A 621 -20.41 7.88 14.86
N LEU A 622 -21.48 8.51 15.36
CA LEU A 622 -21.95 9.77 14.78
C LEU A 622 -20.90 10.88 14.94
N ARG A 623 -20.18 10.93 16.07
CA ARG A 623 -19.12 11.92 16.30
C ARG A 623 -17.87 11.72 15.44
N SER A 624 -17.62 10.51 14.94
CA SER A 624 -16.52 10.29 13.98
C SER A 624 -16.89 10.71 12.55
N ILE A 625 -18.18 10.83 12.24
CA ILE A 625 -18.67 11.12 10.88
C ILE A 625 -19.15 12.58 10.74
N TYR A 626 -19.87 13.09 11.73
CA TYR A 626 -20.50 14.41 11.68
C TYR A 626 -19.76 15.44 12.54
N PRO A 627 -19.65 16.69 12.09
CA PRO A 627 -18.89 17.72 12.78
C PRO A 627 -19.46 18.06 14.16
N HIS A 628 -20.79 18.04 14.29
CA HIS A 628 -21.45 18.27 15.57
C HIS A 628 -22.57 17.26 15.84
N VAL A 629 -22.50 16.62 17.00
CA VAL A 629 -23.54 15.76 17.55
C VAL A 629 -23.98 16.33 18.88
N SER A 630 -25.28 16.53 19.07
CA SER A 630 -25.89 16.98 20.31
C SER A 630 -26.70 15.83 20.91
N TYR A 631 -26.11 15.17 21.91
CA TYR A 631 -26.70 14.03 22.59
C TYR A 631 -27.28 14.43 23.95
N ALA A 632 -28.58 14.18 24.16
CA ALA A 632 -29.24 14.40 25.43
C ALA A 632 -29.87 13.10 26.00
N ARG A 633 -29.78 12.93 27.32
CA ARG A 633 -30.44 11.85 28.06
C ARG A 633 -30.99 12.40 29.36
N ASN A 634 -32.30 12.35 29.56
CA ASN A 634 -32.90 12.90 30.77
C ASN A 634 -32.62 12.05 32.02
N VAL A 635 -32.95 12.62 33.17
CA VAL A 635 -33.12 11.90 34.43
C VAL A 635 -34.52 12.21 34.94
N THR A 636 -35.36 11.17 35.08
CA THR A 636 -36.67 11.29 35.70
C THR A 636 -36.49 11.31 37.21
N ASP A 637 -36.45 12.51 37.78
CA ASP A 637 -36.27 12.76 39.22
C ASP A 637 -37.58 13.06 39.97
N ILE A 638 -38.71 12.90 39.27
CA ILE A 638 -40.07 13.02 39.82
C ILE A 638 -41.01 11.98 39.20
N ASP A 639 -41.50 11.04 40.02
CA ASP A 639 -42.49 10.02 39.61
C ASP A 639 -43.20 9.41 40.84
N ASP A 640 -44.32 8.71 40.63
CA ASP A 640 -45.02 7.93 41.65
C ASP A 640 -44.10 6.91 42.34
N LYS A 641 -43.18 6.26 41.62
CA LYS A 641 -42.22 5.30 42.22
C LYS A 641 -41.20 5.97 43.14
N ILE A 642 -40.74 7.16 42.76
CA ILE A 642 -39.79 7.96 43.56
C ILE A 642 -40.48 8.43 44.84
N ASN A 643 -41.72 8.92 44.73
CA ASN A 643 -42.52 9.33 45.88
C ASN A 643 -42.72 8.16 46.87
N ALA A 644 -43.04 6.97 46.36
CA ALA A 644 -43.21 5.77 47.17
C ALA A 644 -41.90 5.33 47.84
N ALA A 645 -40.78 5.35 47.11
CA ALA A 645 -39.46 4.99 47.64
C ALA A 645 -38.97 5.98 48.71
N ALA A 646 -39.16 7.28 48.50
CA ALA A 646 -38.76 8.31 49.45
C ALA A 646 -39.57 8.20 50.75
N LEU A 647 -40.87 7.93 50.64
CA LEU A 647 -41.72 7.67 51.78
C LEU A 647 -41.29 6.40 52.54
N ALA A 648 -40.95 5.32 51.83
CA ALA A 648 -40.48 4.07 52.43
C ALA A 648 -39.13 4.24 53.15
N ASN A 649 -38.23 5.06 52.60
CA ASN A 649 -36.91 5.34 53.17
C ASN A 649 -36.92 6.41 54.27
N GLY A 650 -38.01 7.16 54.40
CA GLY A 650 -38.10 8.28 55.34
C GLY A 650 -37.14 9.43 55.02
N GLU A 651 -36.79 9.63 53.75
CA GLU A 651 -35.86 10.67 53.29
C GLU A 651 -36.53 11.66 52.31
N PRO A 652 -36.03 12.90 52.16
CA PRO A 652 -36.55 13.82 51.15
C PRO A 652 -36.39 13.27 49.73
N ILE A 653 -37.41 13.46 48.88
CA ILE A 653 -37.43 12.98 47.49
C ILE A 653 -36.19 13.44 46.70
N GLN A 654 -35.81 14.71 46.86
CA GLN A 654 -34.63 15.26 46.19
C GLN A 654 -33.35 14.52 46.60
N ALA A 655 -33.19 14.21 47.89
CA ALA A 655 -32.01 13.51 48.39
C ALA A 655 -31.93 12.07 47.84
N LEU A 656 -33.07 11.38 47.75
CA LEU A 656 -33.16 10.05 47.15
C LEU A 656 -32.81 10.10 45.65
N ALA A 657 -33.42 11.04 44.92
CA ALA A 657 -33.19 11.20 43.49
C ALA A 657 -31.73 11.57 43.19
N ASP A 658 -31.13 12.49 43.94
CA ASP A 658 -29.72 12.88 43.79
C ASP A 658 -28.76 11.71 44.05
N ARG A 659 -29.03 10.92 45.11
CA ARG A 659 -28.25 9.74 45.46
C ARG A 659 -28.28 8.69 44.35
N PHE A 660 -29.46 8.37 43.83
CA PHE A 660 -29.59 7.36 42.77
C PHE A 660 -29.22 7.88 41.38
N THR A 661 -29.31 9.19 41.13
CA THR A 661 -28.70 9.80 39.95
C THR A 661 -27.19 9.62 39.99
N SER A 662 -26.55 9.95 41.12
CA SER A 662 -25.09 9.80 41.27
C SER A 662 -24.66 8.34 41.16
N ALA A 663 -25.44 7.41 41.72
CA ALA A 663 -25.21 5.98 41.57
C ALA A 663 -25.32 5.52 40.11
N TYR A 664 -26.35 5.98 39.39
CA TYR A 664 -26.52 5.66 37.98
C TYR A 664 -25.35 6.17 37.12
N GLU A 665 -24.91 7.43 37.31
CA GLU A 665 -23.75 7.94 36.56
C GLU A 665 -22.47 7.16 36.87
N LYS A 666 -22.28 6.72 38.12
CA LYS A 666 -21.16 5.85 38.49
C LYS A 666 -21.25 4.51 37.77
N ASP A 667 -22.41 3.85 37.78
CA ASP A 667 -22.63 2.57 37.11
C ASP A 667 -22.41 2.68 35.58
N MET A 668 -22.87 3.77 34.96
CA MET A 668 -22.65 4.03 33.53
C MET A 668 -21.16 4.26 33.22
N THR A 669 -20.45 5.01 34.08
CA THR A 669 -19.01 5.23 33.98
C THR A 669 -18.25 3.91 34.09
N THR A 670 -18.65 3.02 35.01
CA THR A 670 -18.08 1.68 35.14
C THR A 670 -18.22 0.90 33.83
N LEU A 671 -19.34 1.00 33.13
CA LEU A 671 -19.56 0.38 31.81
C LEU A 671 -18.90 1.14 30.63
N GLY A 672 -18.04 2.13 30.89
CA GLY A 672 -17.34 2.90 29.86
C GLY A 672 -18.24 3.81 29.00
N VAL A 673 -19.45 4.13 29.48
CA VAL A 673 -20.38 5.03 28.80
C VAL A 673 -19.94 6.49 28.99
N ILE A 674 -19.83 7.24 27.90
CA ILE A 674 -19.53 8.68 27.94
C ILE A 674 -20.79 9.43 28.40
N PRO A 675 -20.68 10.42 29.30
CA PRO A 675 -21.80 11.26 29.69
C PRO A 675 -22.46 11.97 28.48
N PRO A 676 -23.79 12.16 28.49
CA PRO A 676 -24.46 12.94 27.46
C PRO A 676 -24.02 14.41 27.51
N ASP A 677 -24.14 15.12 26.38
CA ASP A 677 -23.84 16.57 26.31
C ASP A 677 -24.81 17.36 27.20
N VAL A 678 -26.06 16.87 27.30
CA VAL A 678 -27.09 17.44 28.15
C VAL A 678 -27.80 16.34 28.94
N ALA A 679 -27.79 16.46 30.27
CA ALA A 679 -28.52 15.57 31.18
C ALA A 679 -29.67 16.31 31.89
N PRO A 680 -30.79 16.61 31.20
CA PRO A 680 -31.85 17.44 31.78
C PRO A 680 -32.66 16.65 32.82
N ARG A 681 -33.06 17.32 33.90
CA ARG A 681 -33.90 16.76 34.96
C ARG A 681 -35.33 17.25 34.87
N ALA A 682 -36.31 16.39 35.07
CA ALA A 682 -37.71 16.76 34.95
C ALA A 682 -38.12 17.90 35.91
N THR A 683 -37.64 17.89 37.16
CA THR A 683 -37.92 18.96 38.14
C THR A 683 -37.35 20.33 37.75
N HIS A 684 -36.36 20.39 36.85
CA HIS A 684 -35.75 21.64 36.40
C HIS A 684 -36.45 22.25 35.16
N HIS A 685 -37.45 21.57 34.60
CA HIS A 685 -38.11 21.96 33.33
C HIS A 685 -39.64 22.08 33.48
N ILE A 686 -40.11 22.39 34.69
CA ILE A 686 -41.54 22.51 34.98
C ILE A 686 -42.20 23.62 34.17
N ASP A 687 -41.53 24.75 33.99
CA ASP A 687 -42.05 25.88 33.21
C ASP A 687 -42.26 25.48 31.74
N GLU A 688 -41.29 24.78 31.14
CA GLU A 688 -41.41 24.25 29.78
C GLU A 688 -42.53 23.20 29.66
N ILE A 689 -42.69 22.33 30.66
CA ILE A 689 -43.77 21.34 30.71
C ILE A 689 -45.13 22.05 30.75
N VAL A 690 -45.31 23.01 31.66
CA VAL A 690 -46.58 23.76 31.78
C VAL A 690 -46.89 24.49 30.47
N ALA A 691 -45.91 25.15 29.87
CA ALA A 691 -46.09 25.86 28.59
C ALA A 691 -46.54 24.93 27.46
N MET A 692 -45.93 23.74 27.34
CA MET A 692 -46.33 22.76 26.31
C MET A 692 -47.76 22.24 26.55
N ILE A 693 -48.15 22.03 27.81
CA ILE A 693 -49.52 21.60 28.14
C ILE A 693 -50.53 22.70 27.81
N GLU A 694 -50.23 23.97 28.09
CA GLU A 694 -51.07 25.10 27.69
C GLU A 694 -51.27 25.16 26.17
N GLU A 695 -50.21 24.94 25.39
CA GLU A 695 -50.28 24.85 23.91
C GLU A 695 -51.16 23.68 23.45
N LEU A 696 -51.04 22.51 24.06
CA LEU A 696 -51.89 21.34 23.76
C LEU A 696 -53.36 21.60 24.07
N ILE A 697 -53.68 22.31 25.16
CA ILE A 697 -55.06 22.71 25.47
C ILE A 697 -55.56 23.72 24.44
N ALA A 698 -54.76 24.75 24.14
CA ALA A 698 -55.13 25.81 23.20
C ALA A 698 -55.41 25.27 21.79
N SER A 699 -54.71 24.21 21.41
CA SER A 699 -54.87 23.52 20.11
C SER A 699 -55.94 22.43 20.09
N GLY A 700 -56.61 22.16 21.23
CA GLY A 700 -57.69 21.19 21.33
C GLY A 700 -57.24 19.74 21.46
N HIS A 701 -55.96 19.50 21.78
CA HIS A 701 -55.37 18.17 21.97
C HIS A 701 -55.26 17.75 23.44
N ALA A 702 -55.60 18.64 24.38
CA ALA A 702 -55.64 18.33 25.81
C ALA A 702 -56.83 19.03 26.50
N TYR A 703 -57.22 18.52 27.66
CA TYR A 703 -58.26 19.12 28.49
C TYR A 703 -57.97 18.97 29.98
N ALA A 704 -58.41 19.96 30.77
CA ALA A 704 -58.36 19.91 32.21
C ALA A 704 -59.66 19.32 32.79
N ASN A 705 -59.55 18.41 33.75
CA ASN A 705 -60.68 17.83 34.48
C ASN A 705 -60.26 17.40 35.89
N GLU A 706 -61.03 17.78 36.91
CA GLU A 706 -60.75 17.46 38.33
C GLU A 706 -59.28 17.73 38.76
N GLY A 707 -58.71 18.86 38.31
CA GLY A 707 -57.32 19.25 38.59
C GLY A 707 -56.25 18.48 37.81
N HIS A 708 -56.63 17.45 37.06
CA HIS A 708 -55.75 16.78 36.11
C HIS A 708 -55.77 17.51 34.77
N VAL A 709 -54.69 17.39 34.00
CA VAL A 709 -54.71 17.66 32.56
C VAL A 709 -54.40 16.38 31.83
N LEU A 710 -55.23 16.06 30.84
CA LEU A 710 -55.13 14.84 30.04
C LEU A 710 -54.94 15.19 28.57
N PHE A 711 -54.16 14.36 27.89
CA PHE A 711 -54.10 14.36 26.43
C PHE A 711 -55.34 13.64 25.89
N ASP A 712 -56.03 14.25 24.95
CA ASP A 712 -57.20 13.71 24.26
C ASP A 712 -56.70 12.81 23.12
N VAL A 713 -56.55 11.50 23.37
CA VAL A 713 -55.95 10.57 22.39
C VAL A 713 -56.70 10.56 21.05
N PRO A 714 -58.05 10.53 21.01
CA PRO A 714 -58.81 10.65 19.76
C PRO A 714 -58.52 11.89 18.91
N SER A 715 -57.93 12.95 19.50
CA SER A 715 -57.59 14.18 18.77
C SER A 715 -56.32 14.05 17.90
N ASP A 716 -55.45 13.05 18.13
CA ASP A 716 -54.31 12.73 17.25
C ASP A 716 -54.68 11.58 16.30
N PRO A 717 -54.95 11.86 15.01
CA PRO A 717 -55.30 10.83 14.04
C PRO A 717 -54.13 9.86 13.74
N SER A 718 -52.90 10.18 14.17
CA SER A 718 -51.70 9.36 13.96
C SER A 718 -51.31 8.55 15.19
N TYR A 719 -52.11 8.59 16.26
CA TYR A 719 -51.81 7.86 17.50
C TYR A 719 -51.82 6.34 17.27
N GLY A 720 -50.76 5.66 17.71
CA GLY A 720 -50.56 4.21 17.48
C GLY A 720 -49.67 3.88 16.28
N SER A 721 -49.20 4.90 15.54
CA SER A 721 -48.36 4.73 14.35
C SER A 721 -46.98 4.15 14.67
N LEU A 722 -46.37 4.53 15.80
CA LEU A 722 -45.04 4.05 16.17
C LEU A 722 -45.09 2.59 16.67
N SER A 723 -46.06 2.29 17.52
CA SER A 723 -46.27 0.97 18.12
C SER A 723 -47.00 -0.02 17.21
N ARG A 724 -47.56 0.46 16.09
CA ARG A 724 -48.36 -0.31 15.12
C ARG A 724 -49.58 -0.98 15.74
N ARG A 725 -50.16 -0.35 16.75
CA ARG A 725 -51.36 -0.82 17.43
C ARG A 725 -52.54 0.02 16.98
N SER A 726 -53.62 -0.62 16.54
CA SER A 726 -54.85 0.13 16.27
C SER A 726 -55.50 0.59 17.58
N LEU A 727 -56.27 1.68 17.53
CA LEU A 727 -57.03 2.15 18.70
C LEU A 727 -58.04 1.08 19.20
N GLU A 728 -58.53 0.20 18.33
CA GLU A 728 -59.42 -0.92 18.68
C GLU A 728 -58.66 -2.02 19.46
N ASP A 729 -57.48 -2.43 19.00
CA ASP A 729 -56.64 -3.46 19.67
C ASP A 729 -56.22 -3.04 21.09
N MET A 730 -56.11 -1.73 21.33
CA MET A 730 -55.78 -1.18 22.66
C MET A 730 -56.94 -1.31 23.67
N LEU A 731 -58.19 -1.48 23.23
CA LEU A 731 -59.36 -1.63 24.12
C LEU A 731 -59.48 -3.03 24.69
N ASP A 732 -59.19 -4.06 23.89
CA ASP A 732 -59.35 -5.46 24.30
C ASP A 732 -58.38 -5.89 25.42
N GLY A 733 -57.25 -5.18 25.57
CA GLY A 733 -56.29 -5.38 26.67
C GLY A 733 -56.60 -4.58 27.95
N ALA A 734 -57.41 -3.53 27.87
CA ALA A 734 -57.69 -2.61 28.97
C ALA A 734 -58.92 -3.07 29.78
N ARG A 735 -58.82 -4.19 30.49
CA ARG A 735 -59.84 -4.64 31.46
C ARG A 735 -59.79 -3.83 32.77
N VAL A 736 -59.92 -2.51 32.71
CA VAL A 736 -59.91 -1.61 33.88
C VAL A 736 -61.02 -0.58 33.77
N GLU A 737 -61.71 -0.32 34.88
CA GLU A 737 -62.70 0.75 35.03
C GLU A 737 -62.08 2.10 34.64
N VAL A 738 -62.73 2.85 33.73
CA VAL A 738 -62.25 4.17 33.29
C VAL A 738 -62.28 5.12 34.47
N ALA A 739 -61.13 5.69 34.82
CA ALA A 739 -61.06 6.66 35.91
C ALA A 739 -61.98 7.87 35.59
N PRO A 740 -62.75 8.39 36.56
CA PRO A 740 -63.85 9.34 36.31
C PRO A 740 -63.40 10.67 35.69
N TYR A 741 -62.12 11.02 35.83
CA TYR A 741 -61.55 12.23 35.25
C TYR A 741 -61.19 12.11 33.75
N LYS A 742 -61.25 10.91 33.15
CA LYS A 742 -60.96 10.69 31.72
C LYS A 742 -62.24 10.72 30.87
N LYS A 743 -62.18 11.38 29.70
CA LYS A 743 -63.20 11.30 28.65
C LYS A 743 -63.13 9.98 27.89
N ASP A 744 -61.91 9.52 27.57
CA ASP A 744 -61.64 8.24 26.93
C ASP A 744 -60.67 7.39 27.80
N PRO A 745 -60.85 6.06 27.91
CA PRO A 745 -59.92 5.19 28.63
C PRO A 745 -58.44 5.34 28.23
N LYS A 746 -58.18 5.65 26.96
CA LYS A 746 -56.83 5.79 26.38
C LYS A 746 -56.13 7.09 26.80
N ASP A 747 -56.90 8.11 27.18
CA ASP A 747 -56.35 9.42 27.54
C ASP A 747 -55.31 9.26 28.65
N PHE A 748 -54.15 9.89 28.47
CA PHE A 748 -53.06 9.81 29.43
C PHE A 748 -52.79 11.16 30.08
N VAL A 749 -52.27 11.10 31.30
CA VAL A 749 -52.08 12.29 32.14
C VAL A 749 -50.86 13.08 31.66
N LEU A 750 -51.07 14.37 31.43
CA LEU A 750 -50.03 15.38 31.21
C LEU A 750 -49.65 16.06 32.52
N TRP A 751 -50.65 16.37 33.36
CA TRP A 751 -50.46 16.99 34.68
C TRP A 751 -51.36 16.34 35.72
N LYS A 752 -50.80 16.01 36.89
CA LYS A 752 -51.50 15.34 37.99
C LYS A 752 -51.49 16.22 39.25
N PRO A 753 -52.61 16.36 39.98
CA PRO A 753 -52.63 17.02 41.28
C PRO A 753 -51.66 16.37 42.28
N SER A 754 -51.05 17.19 43.13
CA SER A 754 -50.18 16.72 44.22
C SER A 754 -50.81 17.02 45.57
N SER A 755 -50.74 16.06 46.50
CA SER A 755 -51.10 16.30 47.91
C SER A 755 -50.01 17.11 48.62
N LYS A 756 -50.23 17.52 49.89
CA LYS A 756 -49.23 18.27 50.67
C LYS A 756 -47.97 17.45 50.96
N GLU A 757 -48.08 16.14 50.94
CA GLU A 757 -47.03 15.17 51.19
C GLU A 757 -46.30 14.76 49.91
N GLN A 758 -46.79 15.19 48.74
CA GLN A 758 -46.17 14.96 47.44
C GLN A 758 -45.56 16.27 46.91
N PRO A 759 -44.48 16.19 46.13
CA PRO A 759 -43.91 17.35 45.46
C PRO A 759 -44.91 17.91 44.44
N GLY A 760 -45.06 19.23 44.42
CA GLY A 760 -45.97 19.91 43.51
C GLY A 760 -45.56 21.35 43.25
N TRP A 761 -45.83 21.80 42.03
CA TRP A 761 -45.53 23.13 41.53
C TRP A 761 -46.83 23.88 41.19
N PRO A 762 -46.87 25.20 41.33
CA PRO A 762 -47.98 26.01 40.86
C PRO A 762 -48.17 25.86 39.34
N SER A 763 -49.42 25.72 38.90
CA SER A 763 -49.80 25.72 37.48
C SER A 763 -51.18 26.36 37.31
N PRO A 764 -51.61 26.69 36.07
CA PRO A 764 -52.95 27.20 35.79
C PRO A 764 -54.09 26.27 36.27
N TRP A 765 -53.81 24.99 36.48
CA TRP A 765 -54.78 23.97 36.89
C TRP A 765 -54.68 23.59 38.38
N GLY A 766 -53.89 24.34 39.16
CA GLY A 766 -53.64 24.10 40.58
C GLY A 766 -52.25 23.53 40.85
N VAL A 767 -51.96 23.22 42.12
CA VAL A 767 -50.69 22.63 42.52
C VAL A 767 -50.65 21.16 42.11
N GLY A 768 -49.65 20.78 41.31
CA GLY A 768 -49.50 19.43 40.80
C GLY A 768 -48.12 19.14 40.26
N ARG A 769 -47.98 18.10 39.47
CA ARG A 769 -46.72 17.63 38.92
C ARG A 769 -46.90 16.99 37.53
N PRO A 770 -45.80 16.85 36.76
CA PRO A 770 -45.84 16.23 35.45
C PRO A 770 -46.33 14.78 35.49
N GLY A 771 -47.00 14.35 34.41
CA GLY A 771 -47.16 12.95 34.07
C GLY A 771 -45.90 12.41 33.38
N TRP A 772 -45.63 11.11 33.50
CA TRP A 772 -44.36 10.48 33.07
C TRP A 772 -43.95 10.76 31.60
N HIS A 773 -44.89 11.03 30.71
CA HIS A 773 -44.58 11.23 29.27
C HIS A 773 -44.16 12.65 28.92
N ILE A 774 -44.76 13.67 29.56
CA ILE A 774 -44.65 15.07 29.06
C ILE A 774 -43.27 15.68 29.28
N GLU A 775 -42.52 15.17 30.25
CA GLU A 775 -41.19 15.68 30.57
C GLU A 775 -40.22 15.53 29.39
N CYS A 776 -40.23 14.38 28.72
CA CYS A 776 -39.32 14.09 27.61
C CYS A 776 -39.64 15.00 26.41
N SER A 777 -40.91 15.10 26.00
CA SER A 777 -41.36 16.01 24.95
C SER A 777 -40.93 17.47 25.20
N ALA A 778 -41.13 17.98 26.43
CA ALA A 778 -40.76 19.34 26.80
C ALA A 778 -39.23 19.56 26.82
N MET A 779 -38.47 18.63 27.38
CA MET A 779 -37.00 18.70 27.46
C MET A 779 -36.35 18.60 26.07
N ILE A 780 -36.87 17.72 25.19
CA ILE A 780 -36.41 17.63 23.79
C ILE A 780 -36.61 18.96 23.08
N ARG A 781 -37.81 19.56 23.20
CA ARG A 781 -38.11 20.85 22.59
C ARG A 781 -37.20 21.97 23.08
N LYS A 782 -36.84 21.95 24.37
CA LYS A 782 -35.96 22.95 24.98
C LYS A 782 -34.52 22.85 24.51
N HIS A 783 -33.95 21.64 24.49
CA HIS A 783 -32.51 21.44 24.32
C HIS A 783 -32.09 21.10 22.89
N LEU A 784 -32.93 20.36 22.16
CA LEU A 784 -32.57 19.85 20.83
C LEU A 784 -33.33 20.57 19.71
N GLY A 785 -34.61 20.85 19.95
CA GLY A 785 -35.48 21.58 19.03
C GLY A 785 -36.86 20.94 18.87
N ARG A 786 -37.69 21.51 17.99
CA ARG A 786 -39.05 20.99 17.72
C ARG A 786 -39.08 19.64 16.99
N SER A 787 -37.99 19.34 16.29
CA SER A 787 -37.79 18.08 15.57
C SER A 787 -36.35 17.62 15.82
N ILE A 788 -36.15 16.31 15.92
CA ILE A 788 -34.83 15.70 16.15
C ILE A 788 -34.57 14.54 15.18
N ASP A 789 -33.29 14.21 15.00
CA ASP A 789 -32.87 13.16 14.09
C ASP A 789 -33.18 11.78 14.65
N ILE A 790 -32.69 11.50 15.87
CA ILE A 790 -32.74 10.17 16.48
C ILE A 790 -33.37 10.24 17.86
N HIS A 791 -34.34 9.35 18.11
CA HIS A 791 -34.88 9.09 19.44
C HIS A 791 -34.69 7.61 19.80
N GLY A 792 -33.96 7.35 20.89
CA GLY A 792 -33.59 6.04 21.37
C GLY A 792 -34.26 5.61 22.67
N GLY A 793 -34.43 4.31 22.88
CA GLY A 793 -34.84 3.75 24.18
C GLY A 793 -34.97 2.22 24.17
N GLY A 794 -35.44 1.65 25.28
CA GLY A 794 -35.79 0.22 25.35
C GLY A 794 -37.03 -0.11 24.52
N SER A 795 -37.12 -1.32 23.99
CA SER A 795 -38.31 -1.79 23.24
C SER A 795 -39.63 -1.76 24.05
N ASP A 796 -39.55 -1.70 25.37
CA ASP A 796 -40.68 -1.47 26.27
C ASP A 796 -41.17 -0.02 26.26
N LEU A 797 -40.34 0.94 25.85
CA LEU A 797 -40.71 2.36 25.74
C LEU A 797 -41.47 2.67 24.46
N THR A 798 -41.40 1.82 23.42
CA THR A 798 -42.16 2.02 22.17
C THR A 798 -43.65 2.24 22.44
N PHE A 799 -44.21 1.52 23.43
CA PHE A 799 -45.56 1.78 23.93
C PHE A 799 -45.67 1.54 25.43
N PRO A 800 -46.28 2.47 26.20
CA PRO A 800 -46.95 3.68 25.74
C PRO A 800 -46.05 4.92 25.63
N HIS A 801 -44.81 4.87 26.11
CA HIS A 801 -44.03 6.08 26.40
C HIS A 801 -43.71 6.92 25.15
N HIS A 802 -42.96 6.37 24.20
CA HIS A 802 -42.57 7.06 22.98
C HIS A 802 -43.76 7.36 22.05
N GLU A 803 -44.79 6.52 22.04
CA GLU A 803 -46.04 6.80 21.31
C GLU A 803 -46.73 8.06 21.88
N ASN A 804 -46.78 8.19 23.20
CA ASN A 804 -47.34 9.37 23.88
C ASN A 804 -46.49 10.61 23.63
N GLU A 805 -45.16 10.50 23.67
CA GLU A 805 -44.25 11.60 23.36
C GLU A 805 -44.40 12.09 21.92
N ALA A 806 -44.51 11.16 20.99
CA ALA A 806 -44.71 11.49 19.59
C ALA A 806 -46.05 12.22 19.38
N ALA A 807 -47.12 11.79 20.05
CA ALA A 807 -48.42 12.46 20.02
C ALA A 807 -48.35 13.87 20.63
N GLN A 808 -47.78 14.00 21.84
CA GLN A 808 -47.60 15.28 22.52
C GLN A 808 -46.82 16.27 21.64
N SER A 809 -45.67 15.85 21.11
CA SER A 809 -44.78 16.73 20.37
C SER A 809 -45.33 17.09 19.00
N ARG A 810 -45.90 16.15 18.23
CA ARG A 810 -46.51 16.45 16.93
C ARG A 810 -47.68 17.43 17.07
N CYS A 811 -48.55 17.20 18.05
CA CYS A 811 -49.70 18.06 18.33
C CYS A 811 -49.29 19.45 18.81
N ALA A 812 -48.35 19.54 19.77
CA ALA A 812 -47.90 20.83 20.31
C ALA A 812 -47.07 21.62 19.29
N ASN A 813 -46.29 20.95 18.42
CA ASN A 813 -45.45 21.61 17.42
C ASN A 813 -46.19 21.85 16.09
N HIS A 814 -47.42 21.35 15.94
CA HIS A 814 -48.22 21.41 14.71
C HIS A 814 -47.52 20.84 13.48
N THR A 815 -46.77 19.75 13.65
CA THR A 815 -46.05 19.08 12.55
C THR A 815 -46.06 17.57 12.74
N PRO A 816 -46.23 16.77 11.68
CA PRO A 816 -46.04 15.32 11.76
C PRO A 816 -44.56 14.94 11.94
N ASP A 817 -43.64 15.82 11.53
CA ASP A 817 -42.20 15.57 11.46
C ASP A 817 -41.52 15.87 12.80
N TYR A 818 -41.75 15.03 13.80
CA TYR A 818 -41.14 15.16 15.14
C TYR A 818 -39.78 14.46 15.25
N VAL A 819 -39.75 13.14 15.03
CA VAL A 819 -38.52 12.32 15.11
C VAL A 819 -38.39 11.58 13.80
N ARG A 820 -37.21 11.65 13.18
CA ARG A 820 -36.96 11.01 11.89
C ARG A 820 -36.66 9.52 12.03
N TYR A 821 -35.81 9.13 12.99
CA TYR A 821 -35.42 7.75 13.25
C TYR A 821 -35.67 7.35 14.70
N TRP A 822 -36.50 6.33 14.90
CA TRP A 822 -36.78 5.74 16.21
C TRP A 822 -36.01 4.44 16.37
N LEU A 823 -35.08 4.39 17.33
CA LEU A 823 -34.23 3.23 17.58
C LEU A 823 -34.59 2.61 18.93
N HIS A 824 -34.86 1.31 18.94
CA HIS A 824 -35.21 0.61 20.17
C HIS A 824 -34.38 -0.66 20.37
N ASN A 825 -33.72 -0.78 21.53
CA ASN A 825 -32.96 -1.98 21.86
C ASN A 825 -33.85 -3.10 22.43
N GLY A 826 -33.46 -4.34 22.15
CA GLY A 826 -34.08 -5.54 22.66
C GLY A 826 -33.85 -5.71 24.16
N MET A 827 -34.79 -6.40 24.81
CA MET A 827 -34.74 -6.67 26.25
C MET A 827 -33.66 -7.69 26.62
N LEU A 828 -33.14 -7.59 27.85
CA LEU A 828 -32.38 -8.69 28.45
C LEU A 828 -33.34 -9.73 29.04
N THR A 829 -32.97 -11.00 28.91
CA THR A 829 -33.65 -12.14 29.54
C THR A 829 -32.67 -12.87 30.45
N MET A 830 -33.10 -13.33 31.62
CA MET A 830 -32.26 -14.07 32.57
C MET A 830 -32.68 -15.54 32.49
N GLY A 831 -31.94 -16.35 31.72
CA GLY A 831 -32.22 -17.78 31.51
C GLY A 831 -33.68 -18.10 31.15
N GLY A 832 -34.09 -17.90 29.89
CA GLY A 832 -35.44 -18.26 29.39
C GLY A 832 -36.64 -17.50 29.98
N GLU A 833 -36.49 -16.86 31.14
CA GLU A 833 -37.53 -16.11 31.84
C GLU A 833 -37.32 -14.59 31.77
N LYS A 834 -38.42 -13.84 31.86
CA LYS A 834 -38.44 -12.38 31.86
C LYS A 834 -38.05 -11.85 33.24
N MET A 835 -37.15 -10.86 33.30
CA MET A 835 -36.72 -10.23 34.56
C MET A 835 -37.91 -9.72 35.38
N SER A 836 -37.98 -10.08 36.67
CA SER A 836 -38.89 -9.48 37.63
C SER A 836 -38.32 -9.46 39.05
N LYS A 837 -38.55 -8.35 39.78
CA LYS A 837 -38.15 -8.19 41.19
C LYS A 837 -38.80 -9.24 42.12
N SER A 838 -39.94 -9.81 41.71
CA SER A 838 -40.66 -10.85 42.47
C SER A 838 -40.02 -12.24 42.41
N VAL A 839 -39.17 -12.53 41.42
CA VAL A 839 -38.51 -13.83 41.23
C VAL A 839 -37.05 -13.82 41.72
N GLY A 840 -36.49 -12.64 42.04
CA GLY A 840 -35.13 -12.52 42.59
C GLY A 840 -34.00 -12.57 41.55
N ASN A 841 -34.31 -12.77 40.25
CA ASN A 841 -33.33 -12.88 39.16
C ASN A 841 -32.94 -11.53 38.54
N VAL A 842 -32.70 -10.49 39.34
CA VAL A 842 -32.32 -9.15 38.84
C VAL A 842 -31.01 -8.73 39.49
N HIS A 843 -29.93 -8.75 38.73
CA HIS A 843 -28.62 -8.27 39.16
C HIS A 843 -28.45 -6.78 38.86
N THR A 844 -28.02 -6.03 39.87
CA THR A 844 -27.65 -4.63 39.70
C THR A 844 -26.28 -4.51 39.01
N ILE A 845 -26.04 -3.38 38.35
CA ILE A 845 -24.70 -3.12 37.77
C ILE A 845 -23.66 -3.03 38.89
N HIS A 846 -24.05 -2.44 40.02
CA HIS A 846 -23.23 -2.34 41.22
C HIS A 846 -22.72 -3.70 41.72
N GLU A 847 -23.62 -4.67 41.90
CA GLU A 847 -23.27 -6.03 42.36
C GLU A 847 -22.40 -6.78 41.33
N LEU A 848 -22.65 -6.58 40.03
CA LEU A 848 -21.85 -7.22 38.97
C LEU A 848 -20.45 -6.62 38.88
N ALA A 849 -20.30 -5.32 39.13
CA ALA A 849 -19.01 -4.62 39.11
C ALA A 849 -18.09 -5.02 40.27
N GLU A 850 -18.62 -5.65 41.33
CA GLU A 850 -17.81 -6.27 42.39
C GLU A 850 -17.17 -7.60 41.96
N GLN A 851 -17.66 -8.22 40.88
CA GLN A 851 -17.23 -9.55 40.42
C GLN A 851 -16.54 -9.51 39.06
N TYR A 852 -16.93 -8.59 38.18
CA TYR A 852 -16.45 -8.51 36.81
C TYR A 852 -16.04 -7.08 36.46
N SER A 853 -15.02 -6.94 35.61
CA SER A 853 -14.65 -5.62 35.10
C SER A 853 -15.78 -5.03 34.24
N GLY A 854 -15.90 -3.71 34.27
CA GLY A 854 -16.94 -3.02 33.51
C GLY A 854 -16.85 -3.21 32.00
N GLU A 855 -15.63 -3.36 31.46
CA GLU A 855 -15.43 -3.68 30.03
C GLU A 855 -15.92 -5.07 29.65
N VAL A 856 -15.80 -6.07 30.55
CA VAL A 856 -16.36 -7.42 30.32
C VAL A 856 -17.88 -7.35 30.25
N LEU A 857 -18.50 -6.64 31.20
CA LEU A 857 -19.96 -6.43 31.19
C LEU A 857 -20.42 -5.69 29.94
N ARG A 858 -19.65 -4.68 29.51
CA ARG A 858 -19.91 -3.93 28.28
C ARG A 858 -19.80 -4.81 27.04
N TYR A 859 -18.74 -5.61 26.92
CA TYR A 859 -18.56 -6.57 25.82
C TYR A 859 -19.75 -7.53 25.74
N ALA A 860 -20.17 -8.09 26.88
CA ALA A 860 -21.33 -8.97 26.96
C ALA A 860 -22.62 -8.31 26.45
N LEU A 861 -22.84 -7.02 26.77
CA LEU A 861 -23.99 -6.25 26.27
C LEU A 861 -23.96 -6.00 24.75
N LEU A 862 -22.77 -5.95 24.15
CA LEU A 862 -22.53 -5.71 22.72
C LEU A 862 -22.45 -7.00 21.89
N ALA A 863 -22.31 -8.17 22.53
CA ALA A 863 -22.12 -9.47 21.89
C ALA A 863 -23.31 -9.89 21.00
N GLY A 864 -24.50 -9.34 21.24
CA GLY A 864 -25.68 -9.58 20.43
C GLY A 864 -26.22 -8.29 19.80
N GLN A 865 -26.73 -8.39 18.57
CA GLN A 865 -27.33 -7.26 17.85
C GLN A 865 -28.34 -6.51 18.74
N TYR A 866 -28.22 -5.18 18.82
CA TYR A 866 -28.85 -4.35 19.86
C TYR A 866 -30.37 -4.50 19.91
N ARG A 867 -31.02 -4.74 18.76
CA ARG A 867 -32.48 -4.93 18.63
C ARG A 867 -32.96 -6.30 19.09
N SER A 868 -32.07 -7.29 19.10
CA SER A 868 -32.39 -8.67 19.47
C SER A 868 -32.44 -8.83 20.99
N PRO A 869 -33.34 -9.66 21.53
CA PRO A 869 -33.26 -10.09 22.92
C PRO A 869 -31.89 -10.71 23.22
N LEU A 870 -31.32 -10.40 24.39
CA LEU A 870 -30.03 -10.94 24.82
C LEU A 870 -30.22 -11.76 26.09
N ALA A 871 -29.83 -13.04 26.03
CA ALA A 871 -29.84 -13.91 27.20
C ALA A 871 -28.61 -13.63 28.07
N TRP A 872 -28.84 -13.12 29.27
CA TRP A 872 -27.81 -12.86 30.26
C TRP A 872 -27.58 -14.13 31.09
N SER A 873 -26.33 -14.62 31.10
CA SER A 873 -25.89 -15.81 31.80
C SER A 873 -24.40 -15.71 32.16
N ASP A 874 -23.95 -16.53 33.11
CA ASP A 874 -22.53 -16.62 33.46
C ASP A 874 -21.68 -17.05 32.25
N ASP A 875 -22.21 -17.96 31.40
CA ASP A 875 -21.54 -18.38 30.17
C ASP A 875 -21.28 -17.20 29.21
N LEU A 876 -22.24 -16.26 29.07
CA LEU A 876 -22.07 -15.07 28.24
C LEU A 876 -20.95 -14.18 28.79
N ILE A 877 -20.91 -13.99 30.11
CA ILE A 877 -19.89 -13.16 30.77
C ILE A 877 -18.50 -13.80 30.62
N GLN A 878 -18.39 -15.12 30.81
CA GLN A 878 -17.12 -15.84 30.63
C GLN A 878 -16.63 -15.81 29.18
N GLN A 879 -17.52 -15.94 28.19
CA GLN A 879 -17.17 -15.80 26.78
C GLN A 879 -16.74 -14.38 26.43
N ALA A 880 -17.43 -13.37 26.98
CA ALA A 880 -17.06 -11.97 26.82
C ALA A 880 -15.68 -11.67 27.42
N GLN A 881 -15.39 -12.20 28.62
CA GLN A 881 -14.09 -12.10 29.25
C GLN A 881 -13.00 -12.77 28.40
N SER A 882 -13.19 -14.02 28.00
CA SER A 882 -12.22 -14.75 27.17
C SER A 882 -11.93 -14.02 25.84
N SER A 883 -12.95 -13.43 25.23
CA SER A 883 -12.81 -12.67 23.98
C SER A 883 -12.13 -11.32 24.18
N LEU A 884 -12.39 -10.65 25.29
CA LEU A 884 -11.72 -9.39 25.63
C LEU A 884 -10.26 -9.65 25.99
N ASP A 885 -9.98 -10.72 26.75
CA ASP A 885 -8.63 -11.17 27.09
C ASP A 885 -7.81 -11.41 25.83
N SER A 886 -8.35 -12.03 24.78
CA SER A 886 -7.58 -12.24 23.55
C SER A 886 -7.21 -10.95 22.83
N LEU A 887 -8.06 -9.91 22.89
CA LEU A 887 -7.76 -8.60 22.32
C LEU A 887 -6.67 -7.88 23.13
N TYR A 888 -6.78 -7.88 24.46
CA TYR A 888 -5.73 -7.34 25.34
C TYR A 888 -4.43 -8.14 25.23
N GLN A 889 -4.49 -9.45 25.03
CA GLN A 889 -3.32 -10.30 24.83
C GLN A 889 -2.56 -9.92 23.57
N ALA A 890 -3.28 -9.63 22.47
CA ALA A 890 -2.65 -9.14 21.24
C ALA A 890 -1.90 -7.81 21.44
N LEU A 891 -2.46 -6.90 22.25
CA LEU A 891 -1.77 -5.68 22.66
C LEU A 891 -0.58 -5.98 23.59
N ARG A 892 -0.73 -6.91 24.54
CA ARG A 892 0.34 -7.26 25.49
C ARG A 892 1.54 -7.92 24.83
N ASP A 893 1.32 -8.74 23.80
CA ASP A 893 2.38 -9.48 23.10
C ASP A 893 3.25 -8.63 22.17
N LYS A 894 2.79 -7.42 21.82
CA LYS A 894 3.47 -6.53 20.89
C LYS A 894 3.62 -5.13 21.50
N PRO A 895 4.37 -4.95 22.60
CA PRO A 895 4.49 -3.66 23.28
C PRO A 895 5.20 -2.61 22.41
N VAL A 896 4.98 -1.33 22.71
CA VAL A 896 5.64 -0.18 22.08
C VAL A 896 6.18 0.76 23.16
N ASP A 897 7.30 1.42 22.87
CA ASP A 897 7.98 2.31 23.84
C ASP A 897 7.31 3.70 23.97
N ALA A 898 6.33 4.02 23.12
CA ALA A 898 5.68 5.33 23.07
C ALA A 898 4.33 5.34 23.83
N GLU A 899 4.00 6.46 24.49
CA GLU A 899 2.67 6.66 25.08
C GLU A 899 1.59 6.65 24.00
N GLU A 900 0.62 5.75 24.14
CA GLU A 900 -0.50 5.61 23.21
C GLU A 900 -1.61 6.61 23.53
N THR A 901 -2.19 7.22 22.49
CA THR A 901 -3.41 8.02 22.64
C THR A 901 -4.57 7.10 22.97
N LYS A 902 -5.29 7.41 24.06
CA LYS A 902 -6.49 6.68 24.52
C LYS A 902 -7.80 7.40 24.20
N ASP A 903 -7.72 8.62 23.68
CA ASP A 903 -8.87 9.41 23.28
C ASP A 903 -8.86 9.68 21.77
N PHE A 904 -9.80 9.07 21.06
CA PHE A 904 -9.97 9.20 19.63
C PHE A 904 -11.11 10.17 19.28
N SER A 905 -11.63 10.94 20.25
CA SER A 905 -12.82 11.80 20.10
C SER A 905 -12.67 12.96 19.11
N GLN A 906 -11.43 13.35 18.77
CA GLN A 906 -11.12 14.47 17.88
C GLN A 906 -10.63 14.02 16.50
N LEU A 907 -10.66 12.73 16.21
CA LEU A 907 -10.22 12.20 14.92
C LEU A 907 -11.38 12.14 13.93
N ASP A 908 -11.04 12.32 12.65
CA ASP A 908 -12.00 12.10 11.58
C ASP A 908 -12.29 10.60 11.35
N SER A 909 -13.37 10.32 10.62
CA SER A 909 -13.80 8.95 10.29
C SER A 909 -12.72 8.12 9.60
N SER A 910 -11.79 8.74 8.86
CA SER A 910 -10.73 8.04 8.13
C SER A 910 -9.62 7.48 9.04
N ALA A 911 -9.54 7.95 10.29
CA ALA A 911 -8.64 7.41 11.30
C ALA A 911 -9.14 6.09 11.93
N PHE A 912 -10.41 5.74 11.73
CA PHE A 912 -11.01 4.53 12.28
C PHE A 912 -10.95 3.35 11.29
N PRO A 913 -10.85 2.10 11.77
CA PRO A 913 -10.82 0.95 10.87
C PRO A 913 -12.11 0.80 10.06
N GLU A 914 -11.99 0.81 8.73
CA GLU A 914 -13.11 0.75 7.78
C GLU A 914 -14.09 -0.40 8.09
N ALA A 915 -13.59 -1.62 8.35
CA ALA A 915 -14.44 -2.77 8.65
C ALA A 915 -15.32 -2.58 9.91
N VAL A 916 -14.78 -1.90 10.93
CA VAL A 916 -15.53 -1.60 12.17
C VAL A 916 -16.57 -0.51 11.89
N VAL A 917 -16.19 0.56 11.16
CA VAL A 917 -17.11 1.64 10.78
C VAL A 917 -18.24 1.11 9.91
N ALA A 918 -17.95 0.28 8.91
CA ALA A 918 -18.94 -0.32 8.02
C ALA A 918 -19.95 -1.20 8.76
N ALA A 919 -19.48 -2.06 9.67
CA ALA A 919 -20.35 -2.88 10.52
C ALA A 919 -21.28 -2.01 11.39
N LEU A 920 -20.76 -0.93 11.98
CA LEU A 920 -21.57 -0.02 12.78
C LEU A 920 -22.53 0.84 11.94
N CYS A 921 -22.16 1.19 10.71
CA CYS A 921 -23.05 1.84 9.74
C CYS A 921 -24.19 0.91 9.29
N ASP A 922 -24.02 -0.41 9.41
CA ASP A 922 -25.05 -1.42 9.14
C ASP A 922 -25.98 -1.63 10.35
N ASP A 923 -26.74 -0.62 10.77
CA ASP A 923 -27.68 -0.69 11.90
C ASP A 923 -26.98 -1.14 13.20
N LEU A 924 -25.85 -0.50 13.54
CA LEU A 924 -25.06 -0.76 14.75
C LEU A 924 -24.77 -2.26 14.95
N ASN A 925 -24.30 -2.96 13.90
CA ASN A 925 -24.02 -4.39 13.96
C ASN A 925 -22.78 -4.69 14.81
N THR A 926 -22.93 -4.61 16.14
CA THR A 926 -21.85 -4.78 17.10
C THR A 926 -21.25 -6.20 17.09
N PRO A 927 -21.99 -7.30 16.82
CA PRO A 927 -21.36 -8.61 16.63
C PRO A 927 -20.35 -8.65 15.48
N GLU A 928 -20.68 -8.04 14.34
CA GLU A 928 -19.78 -7.97 13.18
C GLU A 928 -18.60 -7.03 13.44
N ALA A 929 -18.83 -5.91 14.13
CA ALA A 929 -17.76 -5.03 14.58
C ALA A 929 -16.79 -5.76 15.55
N LEU A 930 -17.30 -6.56 16.48
CA LEU A 930 -16.49 -7.38 17.39
C LEU A 930 -15.70 -8.47 16.64
N ALA A 931 -16.26 -9.05 15.58
CA ALA A 931 -15.51 -9.97 14.72
C ALA A 931 -14.35 -9.25 14.00
N ALA A 932 -14.61 -8.06 13.44
CA ALA A 932 -13.57 -7.23 12.82
C ALA A 932 -12.46 -6.84 13.80
N MET A 933 -12.78 -6.63 15.08
CA MET A 933 -11.78 -6.39 16.13
C MET A 933 -10.80 -7.56 16.30
N HIS A 934 -11.27 -8.81 16.19
CA HIS A 934 -10.41 -9.99 16.25
C HIS A 934 -9.55 -10.14 14.99
N GLU A 935 -10.03 -9.73 13.83
CA GLU A 935 -9.22 -9.65 12.61
C GLU A 935 -8.08 -8.62 12.76
N LEU A 936 -8.37 -7.45 13.32
CA LEU A 936 -7.36 -6.43 13.64
C LEU A 936 -6.32 -6.95 14.64
N ALA A 937 -6.74 -7.71 15.65
CA ALA A 937 -5.84 -8.36 16.58
C ALA A 937 -4.95 -9.42 15.90
N ALA A 938 -5.49 -10.19 14.95
CA ALA A 938 -4.72 -11.14 14.16
C ALA A 938 -3.69 -10.44 13.25
N ASP A 939 -4.04 -9.28 12.67
CA ASP A 939 -3.11 -8.48 11.87
C ASP A 939 -1.97 -7.91 12.72
N LEU A 940 -2.26 -7.45 13.94
CA LEU A 940 -1.24 -7.03 14.91
C LEU A 940 -0.26 -8.18 15.22
N GLN A 941 -0.77 -9.39 15.41
CA GLN A 941 0.09 -10.55 15.68
C GLN A 941 1.01 -10.90 14.49
N LYS A 942 0.55 -10.70 13.25
CA LYS A 942 1.35 -10.93 12.03
C LYS A 942 2.40 -9.85 11.76
N ALA A 943 2.28 -8.67 12.36
CA ALA A 943 3.21 -7.57 12.14
C ALA A 943 4.64 -7.92 12.60
N ASP A 944 5.62 -7.71 11.72
CA ASP A 944 7.00 -8.20 11.84
C ASP A 944 8.05 -7.12 12.15
N ASN A 945 7.67 -5.84 12.02
CA ASN A 945 8.55 -4.69 12.27
C ASN A 945 7.83 -3.61 13.10
N GLN A 946 8.60 -2.72 13.71
CA GLN A 946 8.10 -1.75 14.68
C GLN A 946 7.06 -0.78 14.11
N THR A 947 7.23 -0.35 12.85
CA THR A 947 6.29 0.54 12.17
C THR A 947 4.97 -0.14 11.89
N ALA A 948 4.99 -1.39 11.42
CA ALA A 948 3.79 -2.19 11.19
C ALA A 948 3.06 -2.50 12.50
N ILE A 949 3.80 -2.82 13.57
CA ILE A 949 3.24 -3.04 14.91
C ILE A 949 2.53 -1.77 15.41
N GLN A 950 3.20 -0.62 15.36
CA GLN A 950 2.61 0.64 15.83
C GLN A 950 1.32 0.99 15.06
N SER A 951 1.32 0.83 13.75
CA SER A 951 0.14 1.09 12.92
C SER A 951 -1.02 0.13 13.24
N ALA A 952 -0.74 -1.18 13.35
CA ALA A 952 -1.76 -2.19 13.66
C ALA A 952 -2.35 -2.00 15.06
N ARG A 953 -1.52 -1.64 16.05
CA ARG A 953 -1.98 -1.29 17.42
C ARG A 953 -2.91 -0.09 17.41
N GLN A 954 -2.52 1.00 16.73
CA GLN A 954 -3.34 2.21 16.66
C GLN A 954 -4.71 1.93 16.03
N ARG A 955 -4.76 1.10 14.99
CA ARG A 955 -6.02 0.66 14.36
C ARG A 955 -6.89 -0.16 15.33
N LEU A 956 -6.29 -1.10 16.05
CA LEU A 956 -7.01 -1.91 17.05
C LEU A 956 -7.58 -1.03 18.17
N LEU A 957 -6.79 -0.09 18.72
CA LEU A 957 -7.22 0.84 19.75
C LEU A 957 -8.33 1.78 19.26
N ALA A 958 -8.22 2.31 18.03
CA ALA A 958 -9.26 3.16 17.43
C ALA A 958 -10.58 2.41 17.24
N GLY A 959 -10.54 1.16 16.77
CA GLY A 959 -11.71 0.28 16.69
C GLY A 959 -12.31 -0.02 18.07
N GLY A 960 -11.45 -0.28 19.06
CA GLY A 960 -11.84 -0.48 20.46
C GLY A 960 -12.57 0.74 21.02
N TRP A 961 -12.07 1.95 20.75
CA TRP A 961 -12.68 3.19 21.21
C TRP A 961 -14.10 3.39 20.67
N LEU A 962 -14.39 3.05 19.40
CA LEU A 962 -15.75 3.14 18.86
C LEU A 962 -16.74 2.25 19.63
N LEU A 963 -16.27 1.09 20.07
CA LEU A 963 -17.04 0.14 20.87
C LEU A 963 -16.99 0.45 22.37
N GLY A 964 -16.14 1.37 22.83
CA GLY A 964 -15.88 1.65 24.25
C GLY A 964 -15.15 0.52 24.97
N LEU A 965 -14.26 -0.18 24.27
CA LEU A 965 -13.41 -1.26 24.75
C LEU A 965 -11.94 -0.87 24.61
N LEU A 966 -11.03 -1.63 25.25
CA LEU A 966 -9.57 -1.41 25.17
C LEU A 966 -9.14 -0.06 25.75
N ALA A 967 -9.82 0.38 26.81
CA ALA A 967 -9.54 1.67 27.45
C ALA A 967 -8.37 1.60 28.46
N GLN A 968 -8.08 0.40 28.96
CA GLN A 968 -7.02 0.16 29.92
C GLN A 968 -5.69 -0.09 29.23
N ASP A 969 -4.60 0.11 29.96
CA ASP A 969 -3.30 -0.43 29.54
C ASP A 969 -3.35 -1.97 29.61
N ALA A 970 -2.76 -2.64 28.62
CA ALA A 970 -2.87 -4.09 28.49
C ALA A 970 -2.18 -4.86 29.64
N GLU A 971 -1.06 -4.35 30.14
CA GLU A 971 -0.40 -4.95 31.30
C GLU A 971 -1.23 -4.76 32.57
N THR A 972 -1.76 -3.54 32.75
CA THR A 972 -2.65 -3.20 33.85
C THR A 972 -3.93 -4.05 33.84
N TYR A 973 -4.52 -4.30 32.67
CA TYR A 973 -5.73 -5.12 32.53
C TYR A 973 -5.56 -6.53 33.13
N PHE A 974 -4.40 -7.16 32.92
CA PHE A 974 -4.13 -8.52 33.41
C PHE A 974 -3.59 -8.57 34.85
N THR A 975 -3.00 -7.48 35.35
CA THR A 975 -2.31 -7.47 36.65
C THR A 975 -3.10 -6.77 37.76
N ALA A 976 -4.04 -5.90 37.39
CA ALA A 976 -4.92 -5.21 38.32
C ALA A 976 -5.84 -6.19 39.07
N ALA A 977 -6.07 -5.92 40.35
CA ALA A 977 -7.10 -6.61 41.10
C ALA A 977 -8.49 -6.09 40.67
N GLY A 978 -9.44 -6.98 40.43
CA GLY A 978 -10.84 -6.65 40.12
C GLY A 978 -11.63 -6.12 41.33
N GLY A 979 -11.07 -5.19 42.10
CA GLY A 979 -11.66 -4.67 43.35
C GLY A 979 -10.60 -4.21 44.38
N GLU A 980 -11.04 -3.84 45.59
CA GLU A 980 -10.13 -3.65 46.73
C GLU A 980 -9.53 -4.99 47.15
N LEU A 981 -8.19 -5.07 47.29
CA LEU A 981 -7.50 -6.27 47.79
C LEU A 981 -8.04 -6.66 49.16
N GLY A 982 -8.55 -7.89 49.29
CA GLY A 982 -9.01 -8.45 50.55
C GLY A 982 -7.85 -8.74 51.51
N ALA A 983 -8.16 -8.93 52.79
CA ALA A 983 -7.19 -9.39 53.79
C ALA A 983 -6.80 -10.85 53.50
N GLY A 984 -5.85 -11.06 52.58
CA GLY A 984 -5.39 -12.37 52.13
C GLY A 984 -4.88 -12.41 50.68
N ASP A 985 -5.16 -11.38 49.87
CA ASP A 985 -4.71 -11.31 48.48
C ASP A 985 -3.25 -10.86 48.38
N LEU A 986 -2.47 -11.48 47.48
CA LEU A 986 -1.08 -11.09 47.23
C LEU A 986 -1.03 -9.76 46.47
N SER A 987 -0.20 -8.82 46.95
CA SER A 987 0.15 -7.60 46.24
C SER A 987 1.02 -7.89 45.00
N ALA A 988 1.10 -6.95 44.06
CA ALA A 988 1.94 -7.09 42.87
C ALA A 988 3.41 -7.34 43.25
N ASP A 989 3.95 -6.58 44.21
CA ASP A 989 5.33 -6.76 44.70
C ASP A 989 5.58 -8.15 45.31
N GLU A 990 4.59 -8.72 46.00
CA GLU A 990 4.68 -10.07 46.56
C GLU A 990 4.63 -11.15 45.48
N ILE A 991 3.82 -10.95 44.44
CA ILE A 991 3.75 -11.84 43.27
C ILE A 991 5.08 -11.80 42.51
N ASP A 992 5.61 -10.61 42.24
CA ASP A 992 6.88 -10.44 41.55
C ASP A 992 8.03 -11.09 42.32
N ALA A 993 8.06 -10.94 43.65
CA ALA A 993 9.05 -11.61 44.50
C ALA A 993 8.94 -13.15 44.44
N LEU A 994 7.73 -13.70 44.36
CA LEU A 994 7.51 -15.14 44.18
C LEU A 994 7.91 -15.60 42.77
N VAL A 995 7.63 -14.82 41.73
CA VAL A 995 8.08 -15.10 40.35
C VAL A 995 9.61 -15.10 40.26
N GLU A 996 10.28 -14.13 40.89
CA GLU A 996 11.75 -14.10 40.99
C GLU A 996 12.30 -15.32 41.73
N ALA A 997 11.70 -15.70 42.86
CA ALA A 997 12.08 -16.89 43.61
C ALA A 997 11.90 -18.18 42.79
N ARG A 998 10.82 -18.28 42.00
CA ARG A 998 10.59 -19.38 41.05
C ARG A 998 11.65 -19.40 39.96
N ASN A 999 11.96 -18.24 39.35
CA ASN A 999 12.97 -18.14 38.30
C ASN A 999 14.36 -18.55 38.82
N ALA A 1000 14.71 -18.16 40.05
CA ALA A 1000 15.94 -18.59 40.72
C ALA A 1000 15.97 -20.11 41.00
N ALA A 1001 14.85 -20.69 41.42
CA ALA A 1001 14.72 -22.14 41.61
C ALA A 1001 14.93 -22.90 40.29
N ARG A 1002 14.31 -22.43 39.19
CA ARG A 1002 14.50 -23.01 37.84
C ARG A 1002 15.95 -22.91 37.37
N ALA A 1003 16.60 -21.75 37.56
CA ALA A 1003 18.01 -21.55 37.21
C ALA A 1003 18.94 -22.51 37.98
N ASN A 1004 18.60 -22.81 39.24
CA ASN A 1004 19.32 -23.77 40.08
C ASN A 1004 18.90 -25.24 39.86
N LYS A 1005 18.05 -25.53 38.87
CA LYS A 1005 17.49 -26.86 38.56
C LYS A 1005 16.68 -27.48 39.72
N ASP A 1006 16.18 -26.66 40.64
CA ASP A 1006 15.21 -27.06 41.67
C ASP A 1006 13.79 -26.99 41.10
N PHE A 1007 13.42 -27.99 40.30
CA PHE A 1007 12.11 -28.06 39.67
C PHE A 1007 10.98 -28.27 40.69
N ALA A 1008 11.26 -28.97 41.79
CA ALA A 1008 10.27 -29.18 42.85
C ALA A 1008 9.94 -27.88 43.60
N GLY A 1009 10.95 -27.07 43.91
CA GLY A 1009 10.76 -25.73 44.48
C GLY A 1009 10.05 -24.78 43.52
N ALA A 1010 10.38 -24.81 42.23
CA ALA A 1010 9.71 -24.01 41.21
C ALA A 1010 8.23 -24.39 41.02
N ASP A 1011 7.91 -25.70 41.05
CA ASP A 1011 6.53 -26.20 40.97
C ASP A 1011 5.74 -25.81 42.23
N GLN A 1012 6.33 -25.89 43.43
CA GLN A 1012 5.69 -25.45 44.66
C GLN A 1012 5.29 -23.97 44.63
N ILE A 1013 6.17 -23.10 44.12
CA ILE A 1013 5.88 -21.66 44.00
C ILE A 1013 4.82 -21.40 42.92
N ARG A 1014 4.86 -22.12 41.79
CA ARG A 1014 3.79 -22.04 40.77
C ARG A 1014 2.44 -22.45 41.37
N ASP A 1015 2.40 -23.54 42.12
CA ASP A 1015 1.15 -24.04 42.72
C ASP A 1015 0.65 -23.09 43.82
N GLN A 1016 1.55 -22.42 44.56
CA GLN A 1016 1.20 -21.35 45.50
C GLN A 1016 0.58 -20.14 44.77
N LEU A 1017 1.17 -19.70 43.66
CA LEU A 1017 0.65 -18.59 42.86
C LEU A 1017 -0.69 -18.96 42.22
N ALA A 1018 -0.83 -20.16 41.67
CA ALA A 1018 -2.10 -20.65 41.12
C ALA A 1018 -3.21 -20.75 42.18
N ALA A 1019 -2.87 -21.19 43.41
CA ALA A 1019 -3.82 -21.22 44.53
C ALA A 1019 -4.27 -19.81 44.98
N ALA A 1020 -3.47 -18.78 44.70
CA ALA A 1020 -3.80 -17.38 44.90
C ALA A 1020 -4.47 -16.74 43.65
N GLY A 1021 -4.87 -17.54 42.66
CA GLY A 1021 -5.53 -17.06 41.44
C GLY A 1021 -4.59 -16.39 40.44
N ILE A 1022 -3.29 -16.65 40.50
CA ILE A 1022 -2.29 -16.09 39.60
C ILE A 1022 -1.83 -17.14 38.58
N GLU A 1023 -2.00 -16.85 37.30
CA GLU A 1023 -1.48 -17.65 36.20
C GLU A 1023 -0.13 -17.12 35.73
N LEU A 1024 0.81 -18.02 35.45
CA LEU A 1024 2.15 -17.69 34.96
C LEU A 1024 2.30 -18.02 33.47
N GLU A 1025 2.90 -17.10 32.74
CA GLU A 1025 3.22 -17.25 31.32
C GLU A 1025 4.74 -17.17 31.13
N ASP A 1026 5.35 -18.29 30.71
CA ASP A 1026 6.79 -18.37 30.48
C ASP A 1026 7.11 -18.00 29.01
N LEU A 1027 7.76 -16.85 28.80
CA LEU A 1027 8.21 -16.38 27.47
C LEU A 1027 9.73 -16.53 27.32
N ARG A 1028 10.24 -16.29 26.11
CA ARG A 1028 11.70 -16.26 25.84
C ARG A 1028 12.44 -15.17 26.63
N GLU A 1029 11.78 -14.05 26.88
CA GLU A 1029 12.37 -12.85 27.51
C GLU A 1029 12.17 -12.81 29.03
N GLY A 1030 11.29 -13.66 29.58
CA GLY A 1030 11.01 -13.73 31.02
C GLY A 1030 9.69 -14.42 31.35
N THR A 1031 9.40 -14.58 32.63
CA THR A 1031 8.10 -15.04 33.13
C THR A 1031 7.24 -13.82 33.43
N ARG A 1032 6.05 -13.72 32.82
CA ARG A 1032 5.02 -12.73 33.19
C ARG A 1032 3.85 -13.43 33.90
N TRP A 1033 2.97 -12.65 34.54
CA TRP A 1033 1.83 -13.19 35.26
C TRP A 1033 0.53 -12.44 34.94
N ARG A 1034 -0.60 -13.08 35.21
CA ARG A 1034 -1.94 -12.46 35.16
C ARG A 1034 -2.80 -12.98 36.31
N ARG A 1035 -3.78 -12.18 36.75
CA ARG A 1035 -4.83 -12.62 37.67
C ARG A 1035 -5.94 -13.31 36.88
N ASN A 1036 -6.44 -14.43 37.40
CA ASN A 1036 -7.58 -15.16 36.85
C ASN A 1036 -8.91 -14.54 37.26
#